data_AF-A0A6I0DZA6-F1
#
_entry.id   AF-A0A6I0DZA6-F1
#
_cell.length_a   1.000
_cell.length_b   1.000
_cell.length_c   1.000
_cell.angle_alpha   90.00
_cell.angle_beta   90.00
_cell.angle_gamma   90.00
#
_symmetry.space_group_name_H-M   'P 1'
#
loop_
_entity.id
_entity.type
_entity.pdbx_description
1 polymer ?
#
loop_
_entity_poly.entity_id
_entity_poly.type
_entity_poly.pdbx_seq_one_letter_code
_entity_poly.pdbx_strand_id
1 'polypeptide(L)'
;VYENQVLVNAKILELAQKHEVKVICTNDSHFINQEDADAHDLLICLNTGKDLDDPTRMRYTKQEWFKTTAEMNALFADVPEALANTQEINDKIEAYNLNSSPIMPVFPIPEDFGKEDDYRSRFTEEMLLEEFTQFWYDSIGGYDKVIRVKFEADYLSHLAWEGAKLRYGEPFSDDVRERIEFELSTIKKMGFPGYFLIVQDFINEARRMDVLVGPGRGSAAGSVVSYCVGITNIDPMRYDLLFERFLNPDRISMPDVDIDFDDDGRQKVLDYVTNKYGADKVAHICTFGTMATKSAIKDVARVLKLPLQEADRLTKLVPDAPKMNFNIAFKDSPELKQELNSPNELIRTTLKFAQTLEGSVRQTGIHACGILISRDPLTDHIPVMPTKDDDNLLTTQYDGHFVEDIGLLKMDFLGLKTLSIIKETIENIKLSRGITIDMDNLPENDPLTFELFSNGDTTGIFQFESPGMKKHLRNLKPNRFEDLVAMNALYRPGPMEYIPSFIKRKHGQEKIEYDSPLMEPYLKDTYGITVYQEQVMLQSRALGGFTRGDSDSLRKAMGKKLIAMMDKLKVKFRDGCLANPKFIEGCTEGGKDPGKLIDKIWKDWEAFASYAFNKSHSVCYAAVAYQTGYLKAHYPAEFMAANMSRNLSNITEITKLMEECKRMNMNVLGPDVSESYAKFTVNKAGNIRFGMAAIKGVGEGAVQDIIKARKDGEFKDIYDFVERVNLQSVNKKNLEALAMAGAFDSFKKHTRSQYFAPDENDQSFIEKLTRYGSKMQYESNNATLSLFGEMMSTQSVQKPEPAMVPEWADLVLLEKERSLVGVYLTSHPLDKYKIEIKTLVTKDISFKDLNNNIEPLKGREMTFAGMVTEARESFSKNGKPFCYMVLTDYTDSYKMFFFAKDYVEFGKYCKPGLFLMVRGTVQNRFGGDQLEFKVNRIELMEEIREKYFKSITVK
;
A
#
# COMPACT_ATOMS: atom_id res chain seq x y z
N VAL A 1 -31.90 -16.62 33.83
CA VAL A 1 -31.76 -17.36 32.56
C VAL A 1 -32.31 -18.78 32.69
N TYR A 2 -31.77 -19.60 33.60
CA TYR A 2 -32.23 -20.98 33.80
C TYR A 2 -33.71 -21.13 34.19
N GLU A 3 -34.21 -20.35 35.15
CA GLU A 3 -35.63 -20.43 35.57
C GLU A 3 -36.61 -20.10 34.42
N ASN A 4 -36.25 -19.15 33.56
CA ASN A 4 -37.03 -18.83 32.37
C ASN A 4 -37.00 -19.99 31.37
N GLN A 5 -35.86 -20.65 31.19
CA GLN A 5 -35.75 -21.82 30.31
C GLN A 5 -36.63 -22.97 30.78
N VAL A 6 -36.65 -23.28 32.09
CA VAL A 6 -37.53 -24.32 32.67
C VAL A 6 -39.00 -24.00 32.40
N LEU A 7 -39.41 -22.74 32.64
CA LEU A 7 -40.78 -22.29 32.40
C LEU A 7 -41.17 -22.35 30.91
N VAL A 8 -40.28 -21.91 30.03
CA VAL A 8 -40.50 -21.91 28.57
C VAL A 8 -40.55 -23.34 28.02
N ASN A 9 -39.65 -24.22 28.43
CA ASN A 9 -39.63 -25.62 27.98
C ASN A 9 -40.93 -26.35 28.33
N ALA A 10 -41.45 -26.16 29.55
CA ALA A 10 -42.74 -26.74 29.95
C ALA A 10 -43.89 -26.28 29.02
N LYS A 11 -43.88 -25.01 28.61
CA LYS A 11 -44.88 -24.46 27.69
C LYS A 11 -44.67 -24.91 26.25
N ILE A 12 -43.43 -25.08 25.80
CA ILE A 12 -43.10 -25.65 24.47
C ILE A 12 -43.68 -27.05 24.35
N LEU A 13 -43.51 -27.91 25.37
CA LEU A 13 -44.05 -29.28 25.36
C LEU A 13 -45.59 -29.29 25.32
N GLU A 14 -46.25 -28.42 26.09
CA GLU A 14 -47.71 -28.25 26.06
C GLU A 14 -48.20 -27.85 24.66
N LEU A 15 -47.54 -26.88 24.03
CA LEU A 15 -47.88 -26.40 22.69
C LEU A 15 -47.59 -27.46 21.62
N ALA A 16 -46.47 -28.16 21.72
CA ALA A 16 -46.08 -29.24 20.82
C ALA A 16 -47.12 -30.36 20.81
N GLN A 17 -47.58 -30.79 22.00
CA GLN A 17 -48.64 -31.78 22.14
C GLN A 17 -49.97 -31.27 21.58
N LYS A 18 -50.35 -30.03 21.88
CA LYS A 18 -51.60 -29.42 21.41
C LYS A 18 -51.67 -29.30 19.88
N HIS A 19 -50.54 -29.04 19.23
CA HIS A 19 -50.47 -28.77 17.79
C HIS A 19 -49.89 -29.93 16.98
N GLU A 20 -49.63 -31.09 17.61
CA GLU A 20 -49.06 -32.29 16.99
C GLU A 20 -47.71 -32.01 16.27
N VAL A 21 -46.88 -31.15 16.85
CA VAL A 21 -45.55 -30.80 16.33
C VAL A 21 -44.49 -31.54 17.13
N LYS A 22 -43.57 -32.24 16.45
CA LYS A 22 -42.44 -32.92 17.09
C LYS A 22 -41.44 -31.89 17.64
N VAL A 23 -41.00 -32.07 18.89
CA VAL A 23 -39.94 -31.27 19.51
C VAL A 23 -38.56 -31.85 19.23
N ILE A 24 -37.56 -31.00 19.14
CA ILE A 24 -36.14 -31.36 18.99
C ILE A 24 -35.32 -30.75 20.13
N CYS A 25 -34.14 -31.30 20.39
CA CYS A 25 -33.22 -30.77 21.39
C CYS A 25 -31.93 -30.21 20.75
N THR A 26 -31.46 -29.08 21.27
CA THR A 26 -30.19 -28.42 20.90
C THR A 26 -29.55 -27.80 22.15
N ASN A 27 -28.22 -27.60 22.15
CA ASN A 27 -27.50 -26.95 23.26
C ASN A 27 -27.11 -25.49 22.99
N ASP A 28 -27.42 -24.96 21.80
CA ASP A 28 -27.02 -23.60 21.39
C ASP A 28 -25.52 -23.33 21.61
N SER A 29 -24.67 -24.22 21.09
CA SER A 29 -23.23 -24.20 21.34
C SER A 29 -22.54 -22.99 20.71
N HIS A 30 -21.73 -22.27 21.51
CA HIS A 30 -20.97 -21.08 21.11
C HIS A 30 -19.45 -21.25 21.26
N PHE A 31 -18.99 -22.29 21.96
CA PHE A 31 -17.57 -22.60 22.16
C PHE A 31 -17.32 -24.11 22.19
N ILE A 32 -16.07 -24.55 22.03
CA ILE A 32 -15.74 -25.96 21.83
C ILE A 32 -15.74 -26.70 23.18
N ASN A 33 -14.91 -26.24 24.13
CA ASN A 33 -14.74 -26.89 25.42
C ASN A 33 -15.27 -26.03 26.56
N GLN A 34 -15.61 -26.65 27.69
CA GLN A 34 -16.15 -25.94 28.85
C GLN A 34 -15.22 -24.82 29.36
N GLU A 35 -13.91 -25.03 29.32
CA GLU A 35 -12.88 -24.07 29.73
C GLU A 35 -12.79 -22.81 28.84
N ASP A 36 -13.34 -22.86 27.62
CA ASP A 36 -13.32 -21.73 26.68
C ASP A 36 -14.40 -20.68 27.02
N ALA A 37 -15.28 -20.98 27.98
CA ALA A 37 -16.39 -20.11 28.35
C ALA A 37 -15.94 -18.70 28.80
N ASP A 38 -14.82 -18.60 29.52
CA ASP A 38 -14.27 -17.31 29.94
C ASP A 38 -13.67 -16.52 28.76
N ALA A 39 -13.06 -17.22 27.80
CA ALA A 39 -12.56 -16.58 26.57
C ALA A 39 -13.72 -16.06 25.71
N HIS A 40 -14.79 -16.84 25.59
CA HIS A 40 -16.02 -16.42 24.91
C HIS A 40 -16.67 -15.21 25.59
N ASP A 41 -16.71 -15.17 26.92
CA ASP A 41 -17.23 -14.02 27.67
C ASP A 41 -16.45 -12.72 27.38
N LEU A 42 -15.12 -12.83 27.25
CA LEU A 42 -14.28 -11.71 26.81
C LEU A 42 -14.54 -11.31 25.35
N LEU A 43 -14.76 -12.27 24.46
CA LEU A 43 -15.10 -12.01 23.06
C LEU A 43 -16.42 -11.24 22.93
N ILE A 44 -17.44 -11.56 23.75
CA ILE A 44 -18.69 -10.79 23.81
C ILE A 44 -18.43 -9.35 24.25
N CYS A 45 -17.62 -9.16 25.29
CA CYS A 45 -17.24 -7.83 25.76
C CYS A 45 -16.55 -7.02 24.66
N LEU A 46 -15.66 -7.66 23.88
CA LEU A 46 -15.01 -7.05 22.73
C LEU A 46 -15.99 -6.61 21.64
N ASN A 47 -16.94 -7.48 21.27
CA ASN A 47 -17.91 -7.23 20.21
C ASN A 47 -18.95 -6.18 20.60
N THR A 48 -19.33 -6.14 21.88
CA THR A 48 -20.32 -5.17 22.41
C THR A 48 -19.69 -3.85 22.86
N GLY A 49 -18.36 -3.75 22.86
CA GLY A 49 -17.63 -2.57 23.35
C GLY A 49 -17.84 -2.32 24.85
N LYS A 50 -18.18 -3.35 25.61
CA LYS A 50 -18.42 -3.29 27.06
C LYS A 50 -17.23 -3.81 27.84
N ASP A 51 -17.04 -3.28 29.04
CA ASP A 51 -16.03 -3.78 29.97
C ASP A 51 -16.51 -5.04 30.71
N LEU A 52 -15.58 -5.85 31.21
CA LEU A 52 -15.90 -7.08 31.93
C LEU A 52 -16.72 -6.84 33.21
N ASP A 53 -16.54 -5.68 33.85
CA ASP A 53 -17.22 -5.24 35.07
C ASP A 53 -18.55 -4.50 34.81
N ASP A 54 -18.94 -4.28 33.55
CA ASP A 54 -20.24 -3.66 33.22
C ASP A 54 -21.39 -4.61 33.67
N PRO A 55 -22.29 -4.16 34.57
CA PRO A 55 -23.40 -4.99 35.06
C PRO A 55 -24.50 -5.21 34.01
N THR A 56 -24.55 -4.37 32.97
CA THR A 56 -25.55 -4.43 31.88
C THR A 56 -25.07 -5.20 30.66
N ARG A 57 -23.84 -5.74 30.69
CA ARG A 57 -23.29 -6.51 29.58
C ARG A 57 -24.06 -7.80 29.36
N MET A 58 -24.08 -8.26 28.11
CA MET A 58 -24.58 -9.57 27.75
C MET A 58 -23.74 -10.67 28.44
N ARG A 59 -24.42 -11.65 29.03
CA ARG A 59 -23.80 -12.79 29.74
C ARG A 59 -24.50 -14.08 29.34
N TYR A 60 -23.70 -15.09 29.06
CA TYR A 60 -24.15 -16.47 28.84
C TYR A 60 -24.00 -17.28 30.13
N THR A 61 -24.63 -18.46 30.17
CA THR A 61 -24.59 -19.31 31.37
C THR A 61 -23.29 -20.09 31.53
N LYS A 62 -22.42 -20.04 30.51
CA LYS A 62 -21.17 -20.82 30.40
C LYS A 62 -21.42 -22.33 30.26
N GLN A 63 -22.62 -22.70 29.80
CA GLN A 63 -23.01 -24.08 29.52
C GLN A 63 -23.08 -24.39 28.02
N GLU A 64 -22.75 -23.41 27.19
CA GLU A 64 -22.91 -23.43 25.74
C GLU A 64 -21.68 -24.02 25.01
N TRP A 65 -21.02 -25.03 25.58
CA TRP A 65 -19.95 -25.75 24.86
C TRP A 65 -20.52 -26.82 23.91
N PHE A 66 -19.68 -27.39 23.06
CA PHE A 66 -20.08 -28.50 22.18
C PHE A 66 -20.16 -29.81 22.96
N LYS A 67 -21.30 -30.02 23.62
CA LYS A 67 -21.56 -31.19 24.47
C LYS A 67 -21.50 -32.51 23.69
N THR A 68 -20.98 -33.53 24.36
CA THR A 68 -21.00 -34.92 23.88
C THR A 68 -22.41 -35.51 23.88
N THR A 69 -22.61 -36.58 23.12
CA THR A 69 -23.88 -37.32 23.09
C THR A 69 -24.30 -37.80 24.49
N ALA A 70 -23.36 -38.23 25.32
CA ALA A 70 -23.64 -38.68 26.68
C ALA A 70 -24.16 -37.55 27.57
N GLU A 71 -23.57 -36.36 27.47
CA GLU A 71 -24.03 -35.17 28.22
C GLU A 71 -25.42 -34.72 27.76
N MET A 72 -25.69 -34.73 26.44
CA MET A 72 -27.02 -34.41 25.90
C MET A 72 -28.08 -35.43 26.32
N ASN A 73 -27.74 -36.72 26.31
CA ASN A 73 -28.65 -37.79 26.78
C ASN A 73 -29.00 -37.62 28.27
N ALA A 74 -28.02 -37.22 29.08
CA ALA A 74 -28.26 -36.94 30.50
C ALA A 74 -29.13 -35.69 30.70
N LEU A 75 -28.91 -34.63 29.89
CA LEU A 75 -29.62 -33.37 29.98
C LEU A 75 -31.10 -33.48 29.57
N PHE A 76 -31.41 -34.32 28.58
CA PHE A 76 -32.77 -34.52 28.04
C PHE A 76 -33.34 -35.91 28.37
N ALA A 77 -32.90 -36.51 29.49
CA ALA A 77 -33.34 -37.84 29.91
C ALA A 77 -34.86 -37.91 30.21
N ASP A 78 -35.47 -36.78 30.53
CA ASP A 78 -36.90 -36.60 30.76
C ASP A 78 -37.73 -36.53 29.46
N VAL A 79 -37.11 -36.19 28.33
CA VAL A 79 -37.75 -36.09 27.00
C VAL A 79 -36.88 -36.79 25.93
N PRO A 80 -36.74 -38.13 25.98
CA PRO A 80 -35.85 -38.87 25.07
C PRO A 80 -36.28 -38.81 23.60
N GLU A 81 -37.57 -38.59 23.34
CA GLU A 81 -38.11 -38.41 21.99
C GLU A 81 -37.53 -37.19 21.27
N ALA A 82 -37.14 -36.13 21.99
CA ALA A 82 -36.52 -34.95 21.39
C ALA A 82 -35.15 -35.27 20.76
N LEU A 83 -34.38 -36.17 21.39
CA LEU A 83 -33.09 -36.64 20.87
C LEU A 83 -33.28 -37.45 19.58
N ALA A 84 -34.26 -38.36 19.57
CA ALA A 84 -34.58 -39.15 18.38
C ALA A 84 -35.07 -38.28 17.22
N ASN A 85 -35.89 -37.26 17.51
CA ASN A 85 -36.38 -36.32 16.50
C ASN A 85 -35.25 -35.47 15.90
N THR A 86 -34.24 -35.08 16.69
CA THR A 86 -33.05 -34.38 16.17
C THR A 86 -32.29 -35.27 15.18
N GLN A 87 -32.13 -36.57 15.46
CA GLN A 87 -31.52 -37.51 14.51
C GLN A 87 -32.38 -37.68 13.25
N GLU A 88 -33.71 -37.75 13.39
CA GLU A 88 -34.64 -37.84 12.25
C GLU A 88 -34.50 -36.64 11.31
N ILE A 89 -34.23 -35.43 11.83
CA ILE A 89 -33.92 -34.27 10.99
C ILE A 89 -32.59 -34.46 10.29
N ASN A 90 -31.54 -34.84 11.02
CA ASN A 90 -30.21 -35.05 10.44
C ASN A 90 -30.23 -36.07 9.29
N ASP A 91 -30.99 -37.15 9.42
CA ASP A 91 -31.13 -38.19 8.40
C ASP A 91 -31.82 -37.70 7.12
N LYS A 92 -32.51 -36.55 7.17
CA LYS A 92 -33.16 -35.89 6.02
C LYS A 92 -32.26 -34.83 5.37
N ILE A 93 -31.09 -34.52 5.92
CA ILE A 93 -30.18 -33.52 5.37
C ILE A 93 -29.33 -34.19 4.28
N GLU A 94 -29.45 -33.67 3.06
CA GLU A 94 -28.63 -34.09 1.92
C GLU A 94 -27.34 -33.29 1.86
N ALA A 95 -26.22 -33.97 1.58
CA ALA A 95 -24.95 -33.31 1.30
C ALA A 95 -24.97 -32.74 -0.13
N TYR A 96 -24.54 -31.50 -0.30
CA TYR A 96 -24.40 -30.84 -1.60
C TYR A 96 -22.95 -30.45 -1.84
N ASN A 97 -22.57 -30.31 -3.12
CA ASN A 97 -21.27 -29.81 -3.53
C ASN A 97 -21.42 -28.36 -4.01
N LEU A 98 -20.60 -27.46 -3.47
CA LEU A 98 -20.56 -26.05 -3.87
C LEU A 98 -19.83 -25.85 -5.21
N ASN A 99 -19.10 -26.85 -5.68
CA ASN A 99 -18.30 -26.72 -6.89
C ASN A 99 -19.18 -26.66 -8.14
N SER A 100 -18.98 -25.64 -8.96
CA SER A 100 -19.73 -25.46 -10.20
C SER A 100 -18.81 -25.22 -11.40
N SER A 101 -19.34 -25.38 -12.62
CA SER A 101 -18.60 -25.02 -13.83
C SER A 101 -18.43 -23.51 -13.92
N PRO A 102 -17.37 -22.98 -14.56
CA PRO A 102 -17.16 -21.54 -14.69
C PRO A 102 -18.39 -20.80 -15.22
N ILE A 103 -18.82 -19.78 -14.48
CA ILE A 103 -19.95 -18.90 -14.78
C ILE A 103 -19.38 -17.64 -15.42
N MET A 104 -19.19 -17.69 -16.74
CA MET A 104 -18.64 -16.58 -17.50
C MET A 104 -19.72 -15.53 -17.79
N PRO A 105 -19.51 -14.25 -17.45
CA PRO A 105 -20.42 -13.18 -17.86
C PRO A 105 -20.46 -13.05 -19.38
N VAL A 106 -21.60 -12.59 -19.89
CA VAL A 106 -21.81 -12.41 -21.33
C VAL A 106 -21.39 -11.00 -21.72
N PHE A 107 -20.50 -10.87 -22.70
CA PHE A 107 -20.11 -9.57 -23.24
C PHE A 107 -21.09 -9.10 -24.34
N PRO A 108 -21.72 -7.91 -24.24
CA PRO A 108 -22.58 -7.42 -25.31
C PRO A 108 -21.74 -6.98 -26.52
N ILE A 109 -21.73 -7.78 -27.59
CA ILE A 109 -21.02 -7.46 -28.85
C ILE A 109 -21.86 -6.44 -29.64
N PRO A 110 -21.24 -5.39 -30.24
CA PRO A 110 -21.95 -4.40 -31.04
C PRO A 110 -22.73 -5.02 -32.20
N GLU A 111 -23.98 -4.58 -32.41
CA GLU A 111 -24.84 -5.10 -33.49
C GLU A 111 -24.23 -4.92 -34.89
N ASP A 112 -23.39 -3.89 -35.07
CA ASP A 112 -22.70 -3.61 -36.35
C ASP A 112 -21.68 -4.70 -36.73
N PHE A 113 -21.17 -5.46 -35.75
CA PHE A 113 -20.28 -6.59 -36.03
C PHE A 113 -21.07 -7.86 -36.42
N GLY A 114 -22.26 -8.04 -35.85
CA GLY A 114 -23.18 -9.13 -36.16
C GLY A 114 -24.10 -9.51 -34.99
N LYS A 115 -25.01 -10.46 -35.21
CA LYS A 115 -25.88 -11.03 -34.17
C LYS A 115 -25.54 -12.49 -33.91
N GLU A 116 -25.76 -12.95 -32.68
CA GLU A 116 -25.54 -14.36 -32.32
C GLU A 116 -26.41 -15.31 -33.16
N ASP A 117 -27.63 -14.90 -33.51
CA ASP A 117 -28.52 -15.66 -34.38
C ASP A 117 -27.93 -15.86 -35.79
N ASP A 118 -27.18 -14.89 -36.31
CA ASP A 118 -26.48 -15.03 -37.60
C ASP A 118 -25.43 -16.14 -37.52
N TYR A 119 -24.72 -16.21 -36.40
CA TYR A 119 -23.74 -17.27 -36.14
C TYR A 119 -24.41 -18.64 -36.02
N ARG A 120 -25.53 -18.74 -35.29
CA ARG A 120 -26.33 -19.97 -35.18
C ARG A 120 -26.82 -20.47 -36.53
N SER A 121 -27.16 -19.56 -37.44
CA SER A 121 -27.59 -19.93 -38.80
C SER A 121 -26.44 -20.39 -39.71
N ARG A 122 -25.20 -19.94 -39.44
CA ARG A 122 -24.01 -20.18 -40.29
C ARG A 122 -23.18 -21.38 -39.87
N PHE A 123 -23.18 -21.75 -38.59
CA PHE A 123 -22.34 -22.81 -38.05
C PHE A 123 -23.18 -23.95 -37.47
N THR A 124 -23.09 -25.12 -38.09
CA THR A 124 -23.70 -26.35 -37.56
C THR A 124 -22.85 -26.94 -36.43
N GLU A 125 -23.44 -27.84 -35.64
CA GLU A 125 -22.73 -28.57 -34.60
C GLU A 125 -21.52 -29.34 -35.15
N GLU A 126 -21.64 -29.94 -36.35
CA GLU A 126 -20.52 -30.66 -36.99
C GLU A 126 -19.35 -29.73 -37.32
N MET A 127 -19.63 -28.54 -37.86
CA MET A 127 -18.59 -27.54 -38.18
C MET A 127 -17.84 -27.08 -36.92
N LEU A 128 -18.55 -26.91 -35.80
CA LEU A 128 -17.93 -26.54 -34.53
C LEU A 128 -17.11 -27.68 -33.93
N LEU A 129 -17.56 -28.94 -34.09
CA LEU A 129 -16.81 -30.12 -33.66
C LEU A 129 -15.51 -30.30 -34.46
N GLU A 130 -15.52 -30.00 -35.76
CA GLU A 130 -14.29 -29.99 -36.57
C GLU A 130 -13.31 -28.89 -36.12
N GLU A 131 -13.81 -27.70 -35.78
CA GLU A 131 -12.98 -26.55 -35.41
C GLU A 131 -12.42 -26.65 -33.99
N PHE A 132 -13.23 -27.05 -33.01
CA PHE A 132 -12.85 -27.12 -31.60
C PHE A 132 -12.31 -28.49 -31.21
N THR A 133 -12.55 -29.56 -31.97
CA THR A 133 -12.38 -30.97 -31.56
C THR A 133 -13.33 -31.39 -30.44
N GLN A 134 -13.63 -32.69 -30.35
CA GLN A 134 -14.54 -33.25 -29.34
C GLN A 134 -14.19 -32.83 -27.91
N PHE A 135 -12.90 -32.87 -27.56
CA PHE A 135 -12.43 -32.57 -26.20
C PHE A 135 -12.78 -31.14 -25.75
N TRP A 136 -12.51 -30.13 -26.58
CA TRP A 136 -12.79 -28.74 -26.21
C TRP A 136 -14.28 -28.40 -26.32
N TYR A 137 -15.00 -29.02 -27.26
CA TYR A 137 -16.44 -28.87 -27.38
C TYR A 137 -17.17 -29.31 -26.10
N ASP A 138 -16.83 -30.50 -25.59
CA ASP A 138 -17.39 -31.04 -24.35
C ASP A 138 -16.95 -30.22 -23.13
N SER A 139 -15.69 -29.75 -23.10
CA SER A 139 -15.18 -28.95 -22.00
C SER A 139 -15.85 -27.58 -21.86
N ILE A 140 -16.26 -26.95 -22.96
CA ILE A 140 -16.95 -25.66 -22.93
C ILE A 140 -18.42 -25.83 -22.51
N GLY A 141 -19.03 -26.97 -22.86
CA GLY A 141 -20.38 -27.34 -22.43
C GLY A 141 -21.43 -27.28 -23.55
N GLY A 142 -21.07 -27.72 -24.76
CA GLY A 142 -22.00 -27.99 -25.85
C GLY A 142 -22.33 -26.80 -26.75
N TYR A 143 -23.21 -27.03 -27.74
CA TYR A 143 -23.48 -26.14 -28.88
C TYR A 143 -23.72 -24.69 -28.46
N ASP A 144 -24.63 -24.46 -27.51
CA ASP A 144 -25.04 -23.11 -27.11
C ASP A 144 -23.90 -22.27 -26.53
N LYS A 145 -22.96 -22.90 -25.82
CA LYS A 145 -21.79 -22.20 -25.28
C LYS A 145 -20.68 -22.07 -26.32
N VAL A 146 -20.47 -23.10 -27.15
CA VAL A 146 -19.40 -23.08 -28.16
C VAL A 146 -19.70 -22.08 -29.27
N ILE A 147 -20.95 -21.97 -29.73
CA ILE A 147 -21.33 -20.97 -30.74
C ILE A 147 -21.10 -19.55 -30.23
N ARG A 148 -21.41 -19.32 -28.95
CA ARG A 148 -21.17 -18.05 -28.27
C ARG A 148 -19.68 -17.73 -28.16
N VAL A 149 -18.88 -18.69 -27.71
CA VAL A 149 -17.41 -18.57 -27.65
C VAL A 149 -16.84 -18.25 -29.03
N LYS A 150 -17.35 -18.88 -30.09
CA LYS A 150 -16.93 -18.59 -31.46
C LYS A 150 -17.23 -17.14 -31.86
N PHE A 151 -18.44 -16.67 -31.58
CA PHE A 151 -18.82 -15.29 -31.89
C PHE A 151 -17.94 -14.27 -31.15
N GLU A 152 -17.69 -14.50 -29.86
CA GLU A 152 -16.78 -13.68 -29.05
C GLU A 152 -15.33 -13.76 -29.53
N ALA A 153 -14.86 -14.93 -29.98
CA ALA A 153 -13.50 -15.10 -30.49
C ALA A 153 -13.27 -14.36 -31.81
N ASP A 154 -14.25 -14.36 -32.72
CA ASP A 154 -14.15 -13.63 -33.98
C ASP A 154 -14.13 -12.12 -33.74
N TYR A 155 -14.94 -11.61 -32.80
CA TYR A 155 -14.92 -10.20 -32.41
C TYR A 155 -13.60 -9.81 -31.71
N LEU A 156 -13.11 -10.64 -30.78
CA LEU A 156 -11.81 -10.44 -30.16
C LEU A 156 -10.68 -10.44 -31.20
N SER A 157 -10.74 -11.33 -32.19
CA SER A 157 -9.77 -11.38 -33.27
C SER A 157 -9.78 -10.09 -34.09
N HIS A 158 -10.97 -9.57 -34.43
CA HIS A 158 -11.10 -8.30 -35.14
C HIS A 158 -10.42 -7.15 -34.38
N LEU A 159 -10.73 -7.00 -33.09
CA LEU A 159 -10.12 -5.98 -32.22
C LEU A 159 -8.61 -6.16 -32.08
N ALA A 160 -8.14 -7.39 -31.92
CA ALA A 160 -6.71 -7.69 -31.80
C ALA A 160 -5.94 -7.29 -33.06
N TRP A 161 -6.50 -7.53 -34.25
CA TRP A 161 -5.88 -7.11 -35.51
C TRP A 161 -5.90 -5.59 -35.71
N GLU A 162 -6.98 -4.91 -35.34
CA GLU A 162 -7.02 -3.43 -35.36
C GLU A 162 -5.98 -2.82 -34.41
N GLY A 163 -5.88 -3.36 -33.19
CA GLY A 163 -4.86 -2.99 -32.22
C GLY A 163 -3.44 -3.26 -32.71
N ALA A 164 -3.22 -4.40 -33.36
CA ALA A 164 -1.92 -4.75 -33.94
C ALA A 164 -1.49 -3.74 -35.02
N LYS A 165 -2.41 -3.24 -35.86
CA LYS A 165 -2.12 -2.19 -36.85
C LYS A 165 -1.63 -0.91 -36.18
N LEU A 166 -2.24 -0.52 -35.06
CA LEU A 166 -1.85 0.68 -34.31
C LEU A 166 -0.50 0.52 -33.59
N ARG A 167 -0.22 -0.67 -33.03
CA ARG A 167 0.96 -0.91 -32.18
C ARG A 167 2.21 -1.34 -32.94
N TYR A 168 2.06 -2.24 -33.92
CA TYR A 168 3.18 -2.82 -34.68
C TYR A 168 3.32 -2.23 -36.10
N GLY A 169 2.28 -1.55 -36.61
CA GLY A 169 2.26 -1.03 -37.98
C GLY A 169 2.08 -2.12 -39.05
N GLU A 170 1.75 -1.70 -40.27
CA GLU A 170 1.65 -2.59 -41.44
C GLU A 170 2.84 -2.37 -42.40
N PRO A 171 3.41 -3.44 -43.00
CA PRO A 171 3.05 -4.87 -42.86
C PRO A 171 3.59 -5.50 -41.57
N PHE A 172 2.87 -6.49 -41.04
CA PHE A 172 3.30 -7.26 -39.87
C PHE A 172 4.48 -8.18 -40.19
N SER A 173 5.41 -8.35 -39.25
CA SER A 173 6.40 -9.42 -39.34
C SER A 173 5.74 -10.79 -39.15
N ASP A 174 6.34 -11.82 -39.75
CA ASP A 174 5.84 -13.21 -39.63
C ASP A 174 5.77 -13.65 -38.16
N ASP A 175 6.76 -13.28 -37.33
CA ASP A 175 6.78 -13.59 -35.89
C ASP A 175 5.58 -12.99 -35.13
N VAL A 176 5.20 -11.74 -35.44
CA VAL A 176 4.05 -11.08 -34.80
C VAL A 176 2.76 -11.76 -35.23
N ARG A 177 2.63 -12.08 -36.52
CA ARG A 177 1.47 -12.76 -37.07
C ARG A 177 1.27 -14.14 -36.43
N GLU A 178 2.31 -14.96 -36.45
CA GLU A 178 2.28 -16.31 -35.86
C GLU A 178 1.93 -16.27 -34.37
N ARG A 179 2.47 -15.30 -33.63
CA ARG A 179 2.19 -15.15 -32.21
C ARG A 179 0.73 -14.75 -31.94
N ILE A 180 0.19 -13.78 -32.68
CA ILE A 180 -1.22 -13.36 -32.54
C ILE A 180 -2.16 -14.52 -32.87
N GLU A 181 -1.94 -15.22 -33.98
CA GLU A 181 -2.77 -16.35 -34.42
C GLU A 181 -2.72 -17.50 -33.41
N PHE A 182 -1.54 -17.82 -32.87
CA PHE A 182 -1.36 -18.83 -31.83
C PHE A 182 -2.13 -18.48 -30.54
N GLU A 183 -2.01 -17.25 -30.06
CA GLU A 183 -2.68 -16.80 -28.83
C GLU A 183 -4.20 -16.78 -29.02
N LEU A 184 -4.72 -16.21 -30.11
CA LEU A 184 -6.15 -16.18 -30.42
C LEU A 184 -6.74 -17.59 -30.54
N SER A 185 -6.03 -18.51 -31.20
CA SER A 185 -6.43 -19.90 -31.31
C SER A 185 -6.51 -20.58 -29.93
N THR A 186 -5.54 -20.31 -29.05
CA THR A 186 -5.52 -20.84 -27.69
C THR A 186 -6.67 -20.28 -26.85
N ILE A 187 -6.86 -18.95 -26.85
CA ILE A 187 -7.94 -18.27 -26.11
C ILE A 187 -9.31 -18.79 -26.54
N LYS A 188 -9.52 -18.95 -27.86
CA LYS A 188 -10.74 -19.51 -28.43
C LYS A 188 -10.99 -20.93 -27.92
N LYS A 189 -10.02 -21.84 -28.07
CA LYS A 189 -10.17 -23.25 -27.65
C LYS A 189 -10.48 -23.39 -26.16
N MET A 190 -9.86 -22.56 -25.32
CA MET A 190 -10.08 -22.60 -23.87
C MET A 190 -11.41 -21.99 -23.43
N GLY A 191 -12.16 -21.32 -24.32
CA GLY A 191 -13.45 -20.70 -23.98
C GLY A 191 -13.35 -19.37 -23.22
N PHE A 192 -12.23 -18.64 -23.37
CA PHE A 192 -12.02 -17.36 -22.67
C PHE A 192 -12.13 -16.07 -23.51
N PRO A 193 -12.67 -16.01 -24.75
CA PRO A 193 -12.73 -14.74 -25.47
C PRO A 193 -13.61 -13.70 -24.79
N GLY A 194 -14.78 -14.08 -24.24
CA GLY A 194 -15.64 -13.18 -23.46
C GLY A 194 -14.93 -12.54 -22.27
N TYR A 195 -14.04 -13.27 -21.60
CA TYR A 195 -13.22 -12.73 -20.51
C TYR A 195 -12.33 -11.57 -20.98
N PHE A 196 -11.59 -11.77 -22.08
CA PHE A 196 -10.72 -10.73 -22.63
C PHE A 196 -11.53 -9.52 -23.09
N LEU A 197 -12.72 -9.73 -23.65
CA LEU A 197 -13.61 -8.65 -24.07
C LEU A 197 -14.11 -7.82 -22.89
N ILE A 198 -14.55 -8.47 -21.80
CA ILE A 198 -14.95 -7.78 -20.56
C ILE A 198 -13.78 -6.96 -20.03
N VAL A 199 -12.59 -7.57 -19.91
CA VAL A 199 -11.40 -6.94 -19.36
C VAL A 199 -10.93 -5.75 -20.20
N GLN A 200 -10.84 -5.91 -21.52
CA GLN A 200 -10.40 -4.82 -22.38
C GLN A 200 -11.41 -3.66 -22.41
N ASP A 201 -12.70 -3.95 -22.26
CA ASP A 201 -13.76 -2.95 -22.31
C ASP A 201 -13.69 -1.98 -21.13
N PHE A 202 -13.69 -2.46 -19.88
CA PHE A 202 -13.63 -1.54 -18.74
C PHE A 202 -12.26 -0.87 -18.60
N ILE A 203 -11.16 -1.49 -19.07
CA ILE A 203 -9.84 -0.86 -19.11
C ILE A 203 -9.83 0.30 -20.12
N ASN A 204 -10.33 0.07 -21.33
CA ASN A 204 -10.36 1.11 -22.36
C ASN A 204 -11.33 2.22 -21.99
N GLU A 205 -12.45 1.90 -21.36
CA GLU A 205 -13.38 2.90 -20.82
C GLU A 205 -12.76 3.68 -19.65
N ALA A 206 -12.00 3.03 -18.76
CA ALA A 206 -11.25 3.70 -17.71
C ALA A 206 -10.33 4.79 -18.30
N ARG A 207 -9.56 4.46 -19.35
CA ARG A 207 -8.71 5.44 -20.04
C ARG A 207 -9.52 6.60 -20.65
N ARG A 208 -10.71 6.33 -21.23
CA ARG A 208 -11.60 7.38 -21.76
C ARG A 208 -12.17 8.28 -20.66
N MET A 209 -12.39 7.74 -19.47
CA MET A 209 -12.82 8.47 -18.27
C MET A 209 -11.68 9.21 -17.54
N ASP A 210 -10.51 9.34 -18.18
CA ASP A 210 -9.30 9.96 -17.61
C ASP A 210 -8.80 9.23 -16.33
N VAL A 211 -9.00 7.92 -16.25
CA VAL A 211 -8.42 7.06 -15.20
C VAL A 211 -7.10 6.51 -15.73
N LEU A 212 -6.02 6.69 -14.96
CA LEU A 212 -4.73 6.10 -15.31
C LEU A 212 -4.77 4.61 -14.98
N VAL A 213 -4.41 3.81 -15.98
CA VAL A 213 -4.30 2.35 -15.87
C VAL A 213 -2.83 1.99 -15.93
N GLY A 214 -2.39 1.12 -15.03
CA GLY A 214 -1.03 0.60 -15.02
C GLY A 214 -0.69 -0.16 -16.31
N PRO A 215 0.61 -0.39 -16.56
CA PRO A 215 1.08 -1.13 -17.74
C PRO A 215 0.62 -2.60 -17.81
N GLY A 216 0.06 -3.11 -16.71
CA GLY A 216 -0.36 -4.49 -16.50
C GLY A 216 0.27 -5.06 -15.23
N ARG A 217 -0.24 -6.17 -14.71
CA ARG A 217 0.34 -6.86 -13.56
C ARG A 217 0.30 -8.38 -13.75
N GLY A 218 1.32 -9.04 -13.20
CA GLY A 218 1.41 -10.50 -13.23
C GLY A 218 1.73 -11.04 -14.63
N SER A 219 1.14 -12.19 -14.97
CA SER A 219 1.39 -12.88 -16.24
C SER A 219 0.69 -12.27 -17.44
N ALA A 220 -0.35 -11.45 -17.24
CA ALA A 220 -1.18 -10.92 -18.33
C ALA A 220 -0.36 -10.16 -19.38
N ALA A 221 0.71 -9.50 -18.96
CA ALA A 221 1.65 -8.80 -19.83
C ALA A 221 2.49 -9.71 -20.74
N GLY A 222 2.36 -11.03 -20.64
CA GLY A 222 2.96 -12.00 -21.56
C GLY A 222 2.16 -12.27 -22.83
N SER A 223 0.95 -11.70 -22.97
CA SER A 223 0.07 -11.90 -24.12
C SER A 223 0.15 -10.74 -25.11
N VAL A 224 0.45 -11.06 -26.38
CA VAL A 224 0.38 -10.08 -27.48
C VAL A 224 -1.07 -9.67 -27.72
N VAL A 225 -2.03 -10.59 -27.57
CA VAL A 225 -3.46 -10.26 -27.68
C VAL A 225 -3.84 -9.22 -26.63
N SER A 226 -3.46 -9.41 -25.36
CA SER A 226 -3.69 -8.43 -24.29
C SER A 226 -3.08 -7.06 -24.61
N TYR A 227 -1.88 -7.01 -25.20
CA TYR A 227 -1.24 -5.77 -25.61
C TYR A 227 -1.99 -5.08 -26.76
N CYS A 228 -2.41 -5.84 -27.77
CA CYS A 228 -3.11 -5.31 -28.94
C CYS A 228 -4.49 -4.75 -28.59
N VAL A 229 -5.26 -5.45 -27.75
CA VAL A 229 -6.57 -4.97 -27.29
C VAL A 229 -6.47 -3.93 -26.17
N GLY A 230 -5.26 -3.57 -25.74
CA GLY A 230 -5.03 -2.53 -24.73
C GLY A 230 -5.33 -2.98 -23.29
N ILE A 231 -5.42 -4.28 -23.00
CA ILE A 231 -5.44 -4.78 -21.61
C ILE A 231 -4.11 -4.45 -20.93
N THR A 232 -2.99 -4.67 -21.63
CA THR A 232 -1.64 -4.32 -21.15
C THR A 232 -1.01 -3.27 -22.05
N ASN A 233 -0.02 -2.54 -21.53
CA ASN A 233 0.68 -1.49 -22.28
C ASN A 233 2.17 -1.78 -22.47
N ILE A 234 2.59 -3.03 -22.21
CA ILE A 234 3.96 -3.51 -22.42
C ILE A 234 3.98 -4.45 -23.62
N ASP A 235 4.93 -4.23 -24.53
CA ASP A 235 5.17 -5.12 -25.66
C ASP A 235 5.84 -6.43 -25.19
N PRO A 236 5.13 -7.58 -25.21
CA PRO A 236 5.68 -8.85 -24.77
C PRO A 236 6.76 -9.39 -25.69
N MET A 237 6.74 -9.06 -26.99
CA MET A 237 7.71 -9.55 -27.96
C MET A 237 9.07 -8.91 -27.73
N ARG A 238 9.08 -7.60 -27.44
CA ARG A 238 10.29 -6.85 -27.11
C ARG A 238 11.06 -7.39 -25.90
N TYR A 239 10.35 -7.82 -24.86
CA TYR A 239 10.95 -8.25 -23.59
C TYR A 239 10.97 -9.78 -23.41
N ASP A 240 10.73 -10.56 -24.46
CA ASP A 240 10.67 -12.03 -24.43
C ASP A 240 9.71 -12.56 -23.35
N LEU A 241 8.53 -11.95 -23.23
CA LEU A 241 7.50 -12.36 -22.27
C LEU A 241 6.67 -13.52 -22.83
N LEU A 242 6.47 -14.54 -21.98
CA LEU A 242 5.87 -15.81 -22.39
C LEU A 242 4.36 -15.83 -22.16
N PHE A 243 3.60 -16.07 -23.22
CA PHE A 243 2.15 -16.29 -23.14
C PHE A 243 1.79 -17.55 -22.35
N GLU A 244 2.58 -18.62 -22.43
CA GLU A 244 2.22 -19.89 -21.79
C GLU A 244 2.32 -19.83 -20.27
N ARG A 245 2.97 -18.79 -19.73
CA ARG A 245 2.96 -18.51 -18.31
C ARG A 245 1.62 -17.90 -17.86
N PHE A 246 0.92 -17.22 -18.77
CA PHE A 246 -0.41 -16.68 -18.55
C PHE A 246 -1.47 -17.74 -18.78
N LEU A 247 -1.56 -18.27 -20.00
CA LEU A 247 -2.49 -19.31 -20.39
C LEU A 247 -1.73 -20.50 -20.96
N ASN A 248 -1.80 -21.63 -20.26
CA ASN A 248 -1.14 -22.85 -20.69
C ASN A 248 -2.09 -23.68 -21.57
N PRO A 249 -1.75 -23.94 -22.86
CA PRO A 249 -2.59 -24.75 -23.75
C PRO A 249 -2.88 -26.16 -23.25
N ASP A 250 -1.97 -26.73 -22.44
CA ASP A 250 -2.06 -28.12 -21.97
C ASP A 250 -2.87 -28.25 -20.66
N ARG A 251 -3.38 -27.14 -20.11
CA ARG A 251 -4.19 -27.14 -18.87
C ARG A 251 -5.22 -26.02 -18.86
N ILE A 252 -6.48 -26.41 -18.69
CA ILE A 252 -7.58 -25.45 -18.47
C ILE A 252 -7.49 -24.91 -17.04
N SER A 253 -7.21 -23.63 -16.92
CA SER A 253 -7.33 -22.86 -15.69
C SER A 253 -7.80 -21.46 -16.02
N MET A 254 -8.64 -20.88 -15.16
CA MET A 254 -9.13 -19.53 -15.37
C MET A 254 -7.97 -18.52 -15.39
N PRO A 255 -7.94 -17.60 -16.37
CA PRO A 255 -6.98 -16.51 -16.38
C PRO A 255 -7.29 -15.54 -15.24
N ASP A 256 -6.22 -15.07 -14.60
CA ASP A 256 -6.29 -14.01 -13.59
C ASP A 256 -5.51 -12.80 -14.10
N VAL A 257 -6.21 -11.68 -14.31
CA VAL A 257 -5.66 -10.42 -14.80
C VAL A 257 -5.83 -9.39 -13.70
N ASP A 258 -4.74 -9.20 -12.96
CA ASP A 258 -4.58 -8.10 -12.00
C ASP A 258 -4.43 -6.77 -12.75
N ILE A 259 -5.19 -5.75 -12.35
CA ILE A 259 -5.14 -4.42 -12.99
C ILE A 259 -4.97 -3.34 -11.92
N ASP A 260 -4.01 -2.46 -12.16
CA ASP A 260 -3.75 -1.30 -11.32
C ASP A 260 -4.44 -0.06 -11.93
N PHE A 261 -5.22 0.65 -11.12
CA PHE A 261 -5.82 1.94 -11.43
C PHE A 261 -5.28 3.01 -10.48
N ASP A 262 -5.35 4.28 -10.86
CA ASP A 262 -5.19 5.33 -9.85
C ASP A 262 -6.32 5.24 -8.80
N ASP A 263 -6.00 5.56 -7.55
CA ASP A 263 -6.92 5.33 -6.42
C ASP A 263 -8.24 6.10 -6.60
N ASP A 264 -8.17 7.29 -7.20
CA ASP A 264 -9.30 8.21 -7.33
C ASP A 264 -10.23 7.76 -8.48
N GLY A 265 -9.67 7.14 -9.53
CA GLY A 265 -10.38 6.63 -10.69
C GLY A 265 -10.97 5.23 -10.52
N ARG A 266 -10.46 4.43 -9.59
CA ARG A 266 -10.93 3.05 -9.34
C ARG A 266 -12.45 2.98 -9.12
N GLN A 267 -13.02 3.87 -8.33
CA GLN A 267 -14.46 3.87 -8.04
C GLN A 267 -15.28 4.11 -9.33
N LYS A 268 -14.82 5.00 -10.21
CA LYS A 268 -15.49 5.26 -11.49
C LYS A 268 -15.55 4.02 -12.38
N VAL A 269 -14.47 3.23 -12.39
CA VAL A 269 -14.42 1.97 -13.15
C VAL A 269 -15.39 0.95 -12.56
N LEU A 270 -15.46 0.86 -11.22
CA LEU A 270 -16.43 0.01 -10.55
C LEU A 270 -17.87 0.44 -10.87
N ASP A 271 -18.18 1.74 -10.79
CA ASP A 271 -19.49 2.27 -11.12
C ASP A 271 -19.88 1.97 -12.57
N TYR A 272 -18.92 2.07 -13.51
CA TYR A 272 -19.14 1.69 -14.91
C TYR A 272 -19.49 0.20 -15.05
N VAL A 273 -18.73 -0.69 -14.40
CA VAL A 273 -18.96 -2.15 -14.43
C VAL A 273 -20.33 -2.48 -13.82
N THR A 274 -20.66 -1.90 -12.67
CA THR A 274 -21.95 -2.06 -11.99
C THR A 274 -23.11 -1.61 -12.88
N ASN A 275 -22.98 -0.44 -13.53
CA ASN A 275 -24.00 0.07 -14.45
C ASN A 275 -24.15 -0.78 -15.72
N LYS A 276 -23.06 -1.34 -16.23
CA LYS A 276 -23.05 -2.13 -17.47
C LYS A 276 -23.59 -3.55 -17.29
N TYR A 277 -23.19 -4.24 -16.22
CA TYR A 277 -23.55 -5.64 -15.99
C TYR A 277 -24.75 -5.82 -15.05
N GLY A 278 -25.07 -4.83 -14.23
CA GLY A 278 -26.17 -4.86 -13.26
C GLY A 278 -25.69 -4.96 -11.82
N ALA A 279 -26.34 -4.22 -10.92
CA ALA A 279 -25.97 -4.16 -9.50
C ALA A 279 -26.18 -5.48 -8.74
N ASP A 280 -27.09 -6.33 -9.20
CA ASP A 280 -27.36 -7.67 -8.68
C ASP A 280 -26.30 -8.71 -9.13
N LYS A 281 -25.47 -8.37 -10.11
CA LYS A 281 -24.46 -9.26 -10.71
C LYS A 281 -23.02 -8.88 -10.38
N VAL A 282 -22.83 -7.73 -9.72
CA VAL A 282 -21.54 -7.19 -9.35
C VAL A 282 -21.48 -7.04 -7.83
N ALA A 283 -20.47 -7.61 -7.19
CA ALA A 283 -20.28 -7.47 -5.75
C ALA A 283 -18.80 -7.43 -5.39
N HIS A 284 -18.49 -6.81 -4.26
CA HIS A 284 -17.19 -6.94 -3.64
C HIS A 284 -17.01 -8.30 -2.97
N ILE A 285 -15.76 -8.73 -2.79
CA ILE A 285 -15.43 -9.89 -1.97
C ILE A 285 -15.33 -9.48 -0.50
N CYS A 286 -15.90 -10.25 0.43
CA CYS A 286 -15.68 -10.03 1.87
C CYS A 286 -14.30 -10.50 2.30
N THR A 287 -13.75 -9.79 3.28
CA THR A 287 -12.55 -10.18 4.01
C THR A 287 -12.85 -10.26 5.50
N PHE A 288 -12.29 -11.27 6.14
CA PHE A 288 -12.39 -11.44 7.58
C PHE A 288 -11.10 -10.94 8.23
N GLY A 289 -11.22 -9.85 8.99
CA GLY A 289 -10.15 -9.39 9.85
C GLY A 289 -10.06 -10.30 11.07
N THR A 290 -9.01 -11.12 11.14
CA THR A 290 -8.78 -12.00 12.29
C THR A 290 -7.90 -11.33 13.34
N MET A 291 -8.00 -11.79 14.59
CA MET A 291 -7.16 -11.32 15.69
C MET A 291 -5.73 -11.84 15.51
N ALA A 292 -4.85 -11.01 14.95
CA ALA A 292 -3.40 -11.27 14.92
C ALA A 292 -2.79 -11.16 16.33
N THR A 293 -1.61 -11.76 16.54
CA THR A 293 -0.95 -11.87 17.85
C THR A 293 -0.89 -10.54 18.62
N LYS A 294 -0.42 -9.45 17.99
CA LYS A 294 -0.32 -8.13 18.64
C LYS A 294 -1.70 -7.53 18.95
N SER A 295 -2.66 -7.63 18.03
CA SER A 295 -4.02 -7.14 18.25
C SER A 295 -4.75 -7.92 19.34
N ALA A 296 -4.57 -9.24 19.40
CA ALA A 296 -5.17 -10.09 20.43
C ALA A 296 -4.73 -9.67 21.83
N ILE A 297 -3.44 -9.37 22.02
CA ILE A 297 -2.92 -8.82 23.29
C ILE A 297 -3.61 -7.50 23.63
N LYS A 298 -3.69 -6.55 22.68
CA LYS A 298 -4.28 -5.22 22.93
C LYS A 298 -5.76 -5.28 23.25
N ASP A 299 -6.50 -6.12 22.54
CA ASP A 299 -7.95 -6.26 22.70
C ASP A 299 -8.30 -6.84 24.05
N VAL A 300 -7.65 -7.96 24.40
CA VAL A 300 -7.85 -8.60 25.72
C VAL A 300 -7.38 -7.67 26.84
N ALA A 301 -6.23 -7.01 26.67
CA ALA A 301 -5.72 -6.02 27.62
C ALA A 301 -6.73 -4.90 27.88
N ARG A 302 -7.41 -4.41 26.84
CA ARG A 302 -8.42 -3.36 26.95
C ARG A 302 -9.62 -3.82 27.80
N VAL A 303 -10.16 -5.00 27.52
CA VAL A 303 -11.32 -5.55 28.26
C VAL A 303 -10.97 -5.87 29.71
N LEU A 304 -9.76 -6.37 29.95
CA LEU A 304 -9.24 -6.64 31.28
C LEU A 304 -8.71 -5.38 32.00
N LYS A 305 -8.76 -4.21 31.35
CA LYS A 305 -8.25 -2.93 31.88
C LYS A 305 -6.77 -2.96 32.28
N LEU A 306 -5.95 -3.73 31.57
CA LEU A 306 -4.50 -3.68 31.69
C LEU A 306 -4.02 -2.29 31.22
N PRO A 307 -3.15 -1.59 31.98
CA PRO A 307 -2.65 -0.28 31.59
C PRO A 307 -2.03 -0.28 30.19
N LEU A 308 -2.37 0.74 29.38
CA LEU A 308 -1.93 0.84 27.97
C LEU A 308 -0.40 0.69 27.82
N GLN A 309 0.37 1.22 28.77
CA GLN A 309 1.83 1.13 28.78
C GLN A 309 2.34 -0.33 28.85
N GLU A 310 1.68 -1.18 29.65
CA GLU A 310 2.02 -2.60 29.76
C GLU A 310 1.56 -3.38 28.54
N ALA A 311 0.36 -3.08 28.02
CA ALA A 311 -0.12 -3.68 26.78
C ALA A 311 0.83 -3.39 25.61
N ASP A 312 1.26 -2.14 25.45
CA ASP A 312 2.22 -1.74 24.42
C ASP A 312 3.60 -2.40 24.64
N ARG A 313 4.06 -2.54 25.89
CA ARG A 313 5.29 -3.27 26.21
C ARG A 313 5.20 -4.73 25.74
N LEU A 314 4.13 -5.45 26.08
CA LEU A 314 3.93 -6.85 25.67
C LEU A 314 3.89 -6.98 24.14
N THR A 315 3.22 -6.06 23.43
CA THR A 315 3.18 -6.12 21.97
C THR A 315 4.53 -5.86 21.30
N LYS A 316 5.43 -5.09 21.94
CA LYS A 316 6.79 -4.85 21.42
C LYS A 316 7.71 -6.06 21.57
N LEU A 317 7.42 -6.97 22.49
CA LEU A 317 8.16 -8.23 22.66
C LEU A 317 7.83 -9.25 21.56
N VAL A 318 6.74 -9.07 20.83
CA VAL A 318 6.34 -9.92 19.71
C VAL A 318 7.16 -9.52 18.47
N PRO A 319 7.99 -10.43 17.90
CA PRO A 319 8.79 -10.12 16.72
C PRO A 319 7.92 -9.80 15.50
N ASP A 320 8.44 -8.96 14.61
CA ASP A 320 7.78 -8.66 13.34
C ASP A 320 8.17 -9.72 12.29
N ALA A 321 7.25 -10.66 12.02
CA ALA A 321 7.42 -11.66 10.95
C ALA A 321 6.08 -11.91 10.21
N PRO A 322 6.13 -12.26 8.91
CA PRO A 322 4.94 -12.68 8.17
C PRO A 322 4.31 -13.92 8.81
N LYS A 323 2.98 -13.93 8.94
CA LYS A 323 2.22 -15.05 9.54
C LYS A 323 2.65 -15.39 10.98
N MET A 324 3.04 -14.37 11.75
CA MET A 324 3.33 -14.51 13.17
C MET A 324 2.12 -15.09 13.93
N ASN A 325 2.41 -15.97 14.87
CA ASN A 325 1.45 -16.52 15.83
C ASN A 325 2.14 -16.70 17.19
N PHE A 326 1.37 -16.97 18.25
CA PHE A 326 1.96 -17.13 19.59
C PHE A 326 3.00 -18.26 19.68
N ASN A 327 2.82 -19.36 18.93
CA ASN A 327 3.77 -20.48 18.94
C ASN A 327 5.15 -20.08 18.41
N ILE A 328 5.20 -19.26 17.36
CA ILE A 328 6.43 -18.70 16.81
C ILE A 328 6.98 -17.62 17.74
N ALA A 329 6.11 -16.70 18.21
CA ALA A 329 6.52 -15.60 19.07
C ALA A 329 7.19 -16.07 20.37
N PHE A 330 6.67 -17.11 21.02
CA PHE A 330 7.29 -17.68 22.23
C PHE A 330 8.61 -18.42 21.97
N LYS A 331 8.82 -18.90 20.74
CA LYS A 331 10.08 -19.54 20.34
C LYS A 331 11.17 -18.50 20.08
N ASP A 332 10.80 -17.42 19.39
CA ASP A 332 11.74 -16.39 18.94
C ASP A 332 12.01 -15.32 20.01
N SER A 333 11.07 -15.11 20.94
CA SER A 333 11.19 -14.16 22.06
C SER A 333 11.10 -14.86 23.41
N PRO A 334 12.25 -15.22 24.03
CA PRO A 334 12.29 -15.82 25.36
C PRO A 334 11.67 -14.92 26.44
N GLU A 335 11.77 -13.60 26.28
CA GLU A 335 11.22 -12.61 27.21
C GLU A 335 9.68 -12.67 27.26
N LEU A 336 9.04 -12.75 26.09
CA LEU A 336 7.58 -12.90 26.01
C LEU A 336 7.11 -14.20 26.66
N LYS A 337 7.88 -15.29 26.51
CA LYS A 337 7.58 -16.57 27.14
C LYS A 337 7.68 -16.52 28.66
N GLN A 338 8.58 -15.71 29.22
CA GLN A 338 8.68 -15.53 30.67
C GLN A 338 7.43 -14.83 31.25
N GLU A 339 6.82 -13.91 30.50
CA GLU A 339 5.62 -13.18 30.95
C GLU A 339 4.37 -14.07 31.12
N LEU A 340 4.34 -15.27 30.52
CA LEU A 340 3.30 -16.27 30.80
C LEU A 340 3.27 -16.69 32.28
N ASN A 341 4.42 -16.63 32.94
CA ASN A 341 4.59 -16.92 34.36
C ASN A 341 4.87 -15.66 35.20
N SER A 342 4.53 -14.47 34.66
CA SER A 342 4.72 -13.19 35.35
C SER A 342 4.06 -13.19 36.74
N PRO A 343 4.63 -12.55 37.77
CA PRO A 343 3.98 -12.47 39.08
C PRO A 343 2.64 -11.71 39.02
N ASN A 344 2.46 -10.85 38.02
CA ASN A 344 1.22 -10.13 37.79
C ASN A 344 0.17 -11.04 37.13
N GLU A 345 -0.88 -11.36 37.88
CA GLU A 345 -1.99 -12.20 37.43
C GLU A 345 -2.71 -11.63 36.21
N LEU A 346 -2.83 -10.31 36.11
CA LEU A 346 -3.51 -9.66 34.99
C LEU A 346 -2.75 -9.87 33.68
N ILE A 347 -1.41 -9.85 33.72
CA ILE A 347 -0.56 -10.12 32.55
C ILE A 347 -0.70 -11.58 32.11
N ARG A 348 -0.62 -12.53 33.04
CA ARG A 348 -0.78 -13.96 32.74
C ARG A 348 -2.14 -14.25 32.10
N THR A 349 -3.19 -13.69 32.69
CA THR A 349 -4.58 -13.84 32.23
C THR A 349 -4.77 -13.23 30.85
N THR A 350 -4.19 -12.04 30.62
CA THR A 350 -4.23 -11.38 29.30
C THR A 350 -3.57 -12.24 28.23
N LEU A 351 -2.37 -12.78 28.48
CA LEU A 351 -1.66 -13.61 27.49
C LEU A 351 -2.38 -14.94 27.23
N LYS A 352 -2.92 -15.59 28.27
CA LYS A 352 -3.67 -16.84 28.15
C LYS A 352 -4.90 -16.66 27.23
N PHE A 353 -5.71 -15.64 27.50
CA PHE A 353 -6.90 -15.39 26.69
C PHE A 353 -6.56 -14.83 25.31
N ALA A 354 -5.52 -14.01 25.18
CA ALA A 354 -5.05 -13.56 23.87
C ALA A 354 -4.60 -14.73 22.99
N GLN A 355 -3.93 -15.74 23.58
CA GLN A 355 -3.56 -16.96 22.87
C GLN A 355 -4.78 -17.78 22.44
N THR A 356 -5.80 -17.86 23.30
CA THR A 356 -7.04 -18.61 23.01
C THR A 356 -7.87 -17.94 21.91
N LEU A 357 -7.89 -16.60 21.90
CA LEU A 357 -8.66 -15.81 20.94
C LEU A 357 -7.89 -15.51 19.64
N GLU A 358 -6.60 -15.86 19.54
CA GLU A 358 -5.80 -15.69 18.31
C GLU A 358 -6.47 -16.42 17.13
N GLY A 359 -6.59 -15.72 16.00
CA GLY A 359 -7.23 -16.25 14.80
C GLY A 359 -8.75 -16.13 14.77
N SER A 360 -9.40 -15.74 15.87
CA SER A 360 -10.85 -15.44 15.87
C SER A 360 -11.19 -14.30 14.92
N VAL A 361 -12.33 -14.39 14.23
CA VAL A 361 -12.82 -13.32 13.36
C VAL A 361 -13.30 -12.15 14.22
N ARG A 362 -12.70 -10.98 14.01
CA ARG A 362 -13.03 -9.74 14.75
C ARG A 362 -14.05 -8.89 14.02
N GLN A 363 -13.89 -8.75 12.72
CA GLN A 363 -14.75 -7.90 11.91
C GLN A 363 -14.76 -8.36 10.46
N THR A 364 -15.88 -8.11 9.80
CA THR A 364 -15.97 -8.14 8.34
C THR A 364 -15.48 -6.82 7.76
N GLY A 365 -14.75 -6.93 6.67
CA GLY A 365 -14.30 -5.82 5.84
C GLY A 365 -14.52 -6.15 4.36
N ILE A 366 -14.41 -5.13 3.52
CA ILE A 366 -14.49 -5.28 2.07
C ILE A 366 -13.09 -5.54 1.55
N HIS A 367 -12.93 -6.54 0.67
CA HIS A 367 -11.66 -6.77 0.01
C HIS A 367 -11.25 -5.53 -0.75
N ALA A 368 -10.03 -5.08 -0.52
CA ALA A 368 -9.53 -3.84 -1.10
C ALA A 368 -9.41 -3.87 -2.63
N CYS A 369 -9.73 -4.96 -3.33
CA CYS A 369 -9.47 -5.13 -4.77
C CYS A 369 -10.48 -6.07 -5.43
N GLY A 370 -10.81 -7.18 -4.78
CA GLY A 370 -11.64 -8.24 -5.36
C GLY A 370 -13.08 -7.83 -5.61
N ILE A 371 -13.45 -7.88 -6.88
CA ILE A 371 -14.79 -7.69 -7.43
C ILE A 371 -15.20 -8.99 -8.13
N LEU A 372 -16.47 -9.35 -7.99
CA LEU A 372 -17.10 -10.43 -8.74
C LEU A 372 -17.98 -9.84 -9.84
N ILE A 373 -17.93 -10.47 -11.01
CA ILE A 373 -18.84 -10.20 -12.11
C ILE A 373 -19.46 -11.53 -12.51
N SER A 374 -20.78 -11.62 -12.43
CA SER A 374 -21.54 -12.82 -12.78
C SER A 374 -22.40 -12.60 -14.03
N ARG A 375 -22.79 -13.71 -14.68
CA ARG A 375 -23.80 -13.70 -15.76
C ARG A 375 -25.22 -13.54 -15.21
N ASP A 376 -25.49 -14.25 -14.11
CA ASP A 376 -26.78 -14.37 -13.44
C ASP A 376 -26.70 -13.65 -12.07
N PRO A 377 -27.83 -13.29 -11.43
CA PRO A 377 -27.82 -12.65 -10.11
C PRO A 377 -26.96 -13.40 -9.10
N LEU A 378 -26.10 -12.68 -8.36
CA LEU A 378 -25.13 -13.32 -7.46
C LEU A 378 -25.80 -14.15 -6.36
N THR A 379 -27.00 -13.76 -5.92
CA THR A 379 -27.79 -14.48 -4.91
C THR A 379 -28.15 -15.91 -5.31
N ASP A 380 -28.13 -16.23 -6.61
CA ASP A 380 -28.42 -17.57 -7.11
C ASP A 380 -27.24 -18.53 -6.90
N HIS A 381 -26.04 -17.99 -6.63
CA HIS A 381 -24.80 -18.73 -6.54
C HIS A 381 -24.07 -18.56 -5.20
N ILE A 382 -24.13 -17.37 -4.61
CA ILE A 382 -23.37 -17.01 -3.42
C ILE A 382 -24.16 -16.06 -2.51
N PRO A 383 -24.14 -16.26 -1.18
CA PRO A 383 -24.77 -15.32 -0.26
C PRO A 383 -24.05 -13.96 -0.31
N VAL A 384 -24.84 -12.89 -0.37
CA VAL A 384 -24.37 -11.50 -0.37
C VAL A 384 -24.95 -10.72 0.81
N MET A 385 -24.33 -9.61 1.14
CA MET A 385 -24.75 -8.64 2.15
C MET A 385 -24.43 -7.22 1.66
N PRO A 386 -25.19 -6.19 2.06
CA PRO A 386 -24.82 -4.81 1.77
C PRO A 386 -23.47 -4.43 2.40
N THR A 387 -22.78 -3.46 1.80
CA THR A 387 -21.60 -2.86 2.42
C THR A 387 -22.01 -2.03 3.66
N LYS A 388 -21.08 -1.83 4.60
CA LYS A 388 -21.37 -1.04 5.82
C LYS A 388 -21.62 0.45 5.53
N ASP A 389 -21.09 0.96 4.43
CA ASP A 389 -21.08 2.38 4.09
C ASP A 389 -22.14 2.73 3.02
N ASP A 390 -22.63 1.74 2.26
CA ASP A 390 -23.66 1.91 1.22
C ASP A 390 -24.55 0.66 1.10
N ASP A 391 -25.85 0.84 1.31
CA ASP A 391 -26.86 -0.22 1.21
C ASP A 391 -27.03 -0.74 -0.23
N ASN A 392 -26.62 0.03 -1.24
CA ASN A 392 -26.75 -0.34 -2.65
C ASN A 392 -25.56 -1.13 -3.21
N LEU A 393 -24.43 -1.17 -2.50
CA LEU A 393 -23.26 -1.95 -2.89
C LEU A 393 -23.29 -3.31 -2.21
N LEU A 394 -23.19 -4.38 -3.01
CA LEU A 394 -23.17 -5.75 -2.51
C LEU A 394 -21.74 -6.19 -2.18
N THR A 395 -21.61 -6.99 -1.13
CA THR A 395 -20.40 -7.73 -0.77
C THR A 395 -20.76 -9.19 -0.53
N THR A 396 -19.92 -10.14 -0.92
CA THR A 396 -20.14 -11.57 -0.62
C THR A 396 -20.12 -11.83 0.88
N GLN A 397 -20.77 -12.89 1.36
CA GLN A 397 -20.58 -13.37 2.73
C GLN A 397 -19.42 -14.36 2.84
N TYR A 398 -19.02 -14.97 1.72
CA TYR A 398 -17.82 -15.81 1.66
C TYR A 398 -16.58 -14.96 1.38
N ASP A 399 -15.44 -15.43 1.87
CA ASP A 399 -14.17 -14.85 1.47
C ASP A 399 -13.77 -15.33 0.07
N GLY A 400 -12.69 -14.74 -0.46
CA GLY A 400 -12.22 -15.04 -1.81
C GLY A 400 -11.77 -16.48 -2.05
N HIS A 401 -11.58 -17.31 -1.01
CA HIS A 401 -11.10 -18.68 -1.18
C HIS A 401 -12.13 -19.59 -1.83
N PHE A 402 -13.43 -19.35 -1.59
CA PHE A 402 -14.51 -20.21 -2.10
C PHE A 402 -15.05 -19.76 -3.45
N VAL A 403 -14.75 -18.53 -3.88
CA VAL A 403 -15.30 -17.92 -5.11
C VAL A 403 -14.94 -18.72 -6.36
N GLU A 404 -13.67 -19.11 -6.49
CA GLU A 404 -13.19 -19.87 -7.67
C GLU A 404 -13.84 -21.26 -7.76
N ASP A 405 -14.01 -21.92 -6.61
CA ASP A 405 -14.64 -23.25 -6.52
C ASP A 405 -16.12 -23.18 -6.94
N ILE A 406 -16.83 -22.11 -6.55
CA ILE A 406 -18.20 -21.82 -7.00
C ILE A 406 -18.26 -21.51 -8.50
N GLY A 407 -17.12 -21.25 -9.16
CA GLY A 407 -17.04 -20.96 -10.59
C GLY A 407 -17.29 -19.50 -10.95
N LEU A 408 -17.33 -18.59 -9.96
CA LEU A 408 -17.50 -17.16 -10.20
C LEU A 408 -16.19 -16.51 -10.62
N LEU A 409 -16.32 -15.50 -11.50
CA LEU A 409 -15.18 -14.77 -12.00
C LEU A 409 -14.74 -13.69 -11.00
N LYS A 410 -13.54 -13.86 -10.44
CA LYS A 410 -12.88 -12.86 -9.63
C LYS A 410 -12.04 -11.92 -10.50
N MET A 411 -12.14 -10.62 -10.25
CA MET A 411 -11.25 -9.59 -10.80
C MET A 411 -10.71 -8.72 -9.68
N ASP A 412 -9.41 -8.44 -9.68
CA ASP A 412 -8.80 -7.55 -8.69
C ASP A 412 -8.60 -6.14 -9.30
N PHE A 413 -9.38 -5.17 -8.81
CA PHE A 413 -9.24 -3.75 -9.13
C PHE A 413 -8.37 -3.08 -8.06
N LEU A 414 -7.07 -2.98 -8.31
CA LEU A 414 -6.13 -2.42 -7.35
C LEU A 414 -6.07 -0.89 -7.49
N GLY A 415 -6.18 -0.18 -6.37
CA GLY A 415 -5.76 1.22 -6.30
C GLY A 415 -4.26 1.29 -6.08
N LEU A 416 -3.52 1.83 -7.05
CA LEU A 416 -2.09 2.04 -6.96
C LEU A 416 -1.79 3.53 -6.79
N LYS A 417 -1.45 3.90 -5.55
CA LYS A 417 -1.01 5.25 -5.17
C LYS A 417 0.00 5.88 -6.12
N THR A 418 0.91 5.08 -6.69
CA THR A 418 1.92 5.56 -7.64
C THR A 418 1.31 6.10 -8.93
N LEU A 419 0.25 5.49 -9.46
CA LEU A 419 -0.48 6.02 -10.61
C LEU A 419 -1.15 7.34 -10.26
N SER A 420 -1.71 7.45 -9.05
CA SER A 420 -2.24 8.72 -8.53
C SER A 420 -1.15 9.80 -8.43
N ILE A 421 0.08 9.45 -8.03
CA ILE A 421 1.24 10.38 -8.03
C ILE A 421 1.59 10.81 -9.45
N ILE A 422 1.61 9.88 -10.42
CA ILE A 422 1.86 10.20 -11.83
C ILE A 422 0.80 11.18 -12.35
N LYS A 423 -0.48 10.89 -12.11
CA LYS A 423 -1.61 11.76 -12.51
C LYS A 423 -1.46 13.17 -11.95
N GLU A 424 -1.25 13.27 -10.64
CA GLU A 424 -1.05 14.55 -9.96
C GLU A 424 0.20 15.30 -10.46
N THR A 425 1.25 14.56 -10.85
CA THR A 425 2.45 15.17 -11.43
C THR A 425 2.12 15.79 -12.80
N ILE A 426 1.40 15.08 -13.66
CA ILE A 426 0.98 15.58 -14.98
C ILE A 426 0.08 16.81 -14.83
N GLU A 427 -0.87 16.77 -13.90
CA GLU A 427 -1.73 17.91 -13.57
C GLU A 427 -0.90 19.11 -13.10
N ASN A 428 0.07 18.90 -12.20
CA ASN A 428 0.98 19.95 -11.75
C ASN A 428 1.83 20.54 -12.88
N ILE A 429 2.35 19.70 -13.79
CA ILE A 429 3.12 20.17 -14.96
C ILE A 429 2.25 20.99 -15.91
N LYS A 430 0.99 20.58 -16.11
CA LYS A 430 0.02 21.33 -16.90
C LYS A 430 -0.31 22.68 -16.23
N LEU A 431 -0.48 22.70 -14.91
CA LEU A 431 -0.76 23.92 -14.15
C LEU A 431 0.43 24.90 -14.13
N SER A 432 1.65 24.40 -13.91
CA SER A 432 2.84 25.24 -13.75
C SER A 432 3.43 25.69 -15.09
N ARG A 433 3.47 24.80 -16.09
CA ARG A 433 4.17 25.02 -17.37
C ARG A 433 3.27 24.97 -18.60
N GLY A 434 2.01 24.53 -18.48
CA GLY A 434 1.11 24.37 -19.62
C GLY A 434 1.46 23.19 -20.56
N ILE A 435 2.35 22.29 -20.11
CA ILE A 435 2.80 21.13 -20.90
C ILE A 435 1.91 19.92 -20.56
N THR A 436 1.50 19.16 -21.57
CA THR A 436 0.84 17.86 -21.39
C THR A 436 1.82 16.76 -21.77
N ILE A 437 2.04 15.80 -20.87
CA ILE A 437 2.95 14.68 -21.09
C ILE A 437 2.12 13.43 -21.35
N ASP A 438 2.51 12.70 -22.38
CA ASP A 438 2.00 11.36 -22.64
C ASP A 438 2.92 10.32 -21.97
N MET A 439 2.38 9.62 -20.96
CA MET A 439 3.13 8.64 -20.18
C MET A 439 3.31 7.30 -20.89
N ASP A 440 2.52 7.03 -21.93
CA ASP A 440 2.58 5.78 -22.68
C ASP A 440 3.68 5.83 -23.76
N ASN A 441 4.13 7.03 -24.12
CA ASN A 441 5.10 7.28 -25.18
C ASN A 441 6.37 7.96 -24.66
N LEU A 442 6.94 7.44 -23.57
CA LEU A 442 8.22 7.93 -23.03
C LEU A 442 9.42 7.33 -23.77
N PRO A 443 10.53 8.08 -23.92
CA PRO A 443 11.77 7.54 -24.47
C PRO A 443 12.35 6.49 -23.52
N GLU A 444 12.71 5.31 -24.02
CA GLU A 444 13.18 4.19 -23.18
C GLU A 444 14.65 4.30 -22.78
N ASN A 445 15.41 5.15 -23.48
CA ASN A 445 16.85 5.34 -23.31
C ASN A 445 17.18 6.77 -22.87
N ASP A 446 16.35 7.40 -22.04
CA ASP A 446 16.60 8.75 -21.51
C ASP A 446 17.82 8.78 -20.57
N PRO A 447 18.91 9.49 -20.90
CA PRO A 447 20.13 9.51 -20.10
C PRO A 447 19.93 10.11 -18.70
N LEU A 448 19.11 11.16 -18.57
CA LEU A 448 18.89 11.86 -17.30
C LEU A 448 18.17 10.96 -16.29
N THR A 449 17.19 10.17 -16.77
CA THR A 449 16.50 9.17 -15.97
C THR A 449 17.48 8.12 -15.43
N PHE A 450 18.34 7.56 -16.29
CA PHE A 450 19.35 6.58 -15.85
C PHE A 450 20.43 7.15 -14.95
N GLU A 451 20.82 8.41 -15.14
CA GLU A 451 21.73 9.12 -14.25
C GLU A 451 21.13 9.25 -12.84
N LEU A 452 19.85 9.61 -12.73
CA LEU A 452 19.13 9.68 -11.47
C LEU A 452 19.17 8.33 -10.72
N PHE A 453 18.87 7.23 -11.40
CA PHE A 453 18.99 5.88 -10.82
C PHE A 453 20.45 5.55 -10.45
N SER A 454 21.40 5.91 -11.29
CA SER A 454 22.84 5.69 -11.07
C SER A 454 23.41 6.47 -9.89
N ASN A 455 22.86 7.63 -9.57
CA ASN A 455 23.22 8.41 -8.39
C ASN A 455 22.54 7.89 -7.11
N GLY A 456 21.55 7.00 -7.26
CA GLY A 456 20.73 6.51 -6.16
C GLY A 456 19.78 7.59 -5.62
N ASP A 457 19.42 8.56 -6.45
CA ASP A 457 18.52 9.68 -6.14
C ASP A 457 17.05 9.24 -6.22
N THR A 458 16.74 8.02 -5.76
CA THR A 458 15.46 7.33 -5.96
C THR A 458 14.46 7.53 -4.82
N THR A 459 14.63 8.55 -3.98
CA THR A 459 13.62 8.91 -2.98
C THR A 459 12.31 9.29 -3.67
N GLY A 460 11.19 8.67 -3.28
CA GLY A 460 9.88 8.87 -3.91
C GLY A 460 9.65 8.06 -5.20
N ILE A 461 10.62 7.25 -5.66
CA ILE A 461 10.49 6.41 -6.86
C ILE A 461 10.00 5.02 -6.46
N PHE A 462 8.91 4.57 -7.08
CA PHE A 462 8.27 3.29 -6.83
C PHE A 462 9.25 2.11 -6.84
N GLN A 463 9.16 1.20 -5.86
CA GLN A 463 10.03 0.02 -5.64
C GLN A 463 11.52 0.31 -5.34
N PHE A 464 12.05 1.48 -5.65
CA PHE A 464 13.50 1.76 -5.58
C PHE A 464 13.96 2.67 -4.43
N GLU A 465 13.11 2.94 -3.43
CA GLU A 465 13.40 3.95 -2.40
C GLU A 465 14.33 3.50 -1.26
N SER A 466 14.45 2.19 -1.03
CA SER A 466 15.10 1.69 0.19
C SER A 466 16.59 2.04 0.24
N PRO A 467 17.18 2.27 1.42
CA PRO A 467 18.59 2.62 1.54
C PRO A 467 19.55 1.58 0.92
N GLY A 468 19.22 0.28 1.09
CA GLY A 468 19.99 -0.80 0.49
C GLY A 468 19.86 -0.84 -1.02
N MET A 469 18.66 -0.63 -1.56
CA MET A 469 18.44 -0.56 -3.01
C MET A 469 19.25 0.61 -3.62
N LYS A 470 19.17 1.79 -3.03
CA LYS A 470 19.97 2.97 -3.43
C LYS A 470 21.47 2.68 -3.49
N LYS A 471 22.00 1.93 -2.50
CA LYS A 471 23.40 1.51 -2.48
C LYS A 471 23.73 0.59 -3.65
N HIS A 472 22.88 -0.39 -3.95
CA HIS A 472 23.10 -1.29 -5.08
C HIS A 472 22.98 -0.57 -6.42
N LEU A 473 22.03 0.34 -6.59
CA LEU A 473 21.89 1.16 -7.79
C LEU A 473 23.13 2.02 -8.07
N ARG A 474 23.70 2.68 -7.04
CA ARG A 474 24.95 3.45 -7.17
C ARG A 474 26.13 2.61 -7.66
N ASN A 475 26.19 1.36 -7.23
CA ASN A 475 27.23 0.44 -7.64
C ASN A 475 26.94 -0.15 -9.03
N LEU A 476 25.66 -0.41 -9.35
CA LEU A 476 25.22 -0.96 -10.62
C LEU A 476 25.35 0.04 -11.78
N LYS A 477 25.10 1.32 -11.52
CA LYS A 477 25.00 2.40 -12.52
C LYS A 477 24.13 1.99 -13.73
N PRO A 478 22.82 1.71 -13.52
CA PRO A 478 21.93 1.26 -14.58
C PRO A 478 21.95 2.23 -15.77
N ASN A 479 22.07 1.69 -16.98
CA ASN A 479 22.14 2.46 -18.23
C ASN A 479 21.20 1.93 -19.32
N ARG A 480 20.35 0.96 -18.97
CA ARG A 480 19.32 0.35 -19.81
C ARG A 480 18.17 -0.11 -18.94
N PHE A 481 16.99 -0.28 -19.54
CA PHE A 481 15.78 -0.64 -18.81
C PHE A 481 15.88 -2.01 -18.14
N GLU A 482 16.50 -3.00 -18.79
CA GLU A 482 16.66 -4.38 -18.29
C GLU A 482 17.41 -4.44 -16.96
N ASP A 483 18.30 -3.49 -16.70
CA ASP A 483 19.02 -3.40 -15.43
C ASP A 483 18.08 -3.09 -14.26
N LEU A 484 17.06 -2.26 -14.49
CA LEU A 484 16.02 -1.95 -13.51
C LEU A 484 15.11 -3.18 -13.29
N VAL A 485 14.74 -3.85 -14.37
CA VAL A 485 13.94 -5.10 -14.33
C VAL A 485 14.67 -6.19 -13.53
N ALA A 486 15.98 -6.34 -13.70
CA ALA A 486 16.80 -7.31 -12.96
C ALA A 486 16.95 -6.91 -11.49
N MET A 487 17.23 -5.65 -11.20
CA MET A 487 17.43 -5.19 -9.83
C MET A 487 16.14 -5.30 -8.99
N ASN A 488 14.98 -5.03 -9.57
CA ASN A 488 13.68 -5.23 -8.92
C ASN A 488 13.43 -6.71 -8.54
N ALA A 489 13.90 -7.64 -9.36
CA ALA A 489 13.80 -9.07 -9.10
C ALA A 489 14.81 -9.55 -8.06
N LEU A 490 16.06 -9.06 -8.12
CA LEU A 490 17.18 -9.52 -7.29
C LEU A 490 17.17 -8.95 -5.87
N TYR A 491 16.61 -7.76 -5.64
CA TYR A 491 16.63 -7.09 -4.34
C TYR A 491 15.59 -7.68 -3.35
N ARG A 492 15.78 -8.95 -2.98
CA ARG A 492 14.94 -9.70 -2.04
C ARG A 492 15.80 -10.63 -1.17
N PRO A 493 15.34 -11.03 0.03
CA PRO A 493 16.04 -12.02 0.85
C PRO A 493 16.25 -13.33 0.07
N GLY A 494 17.51 -13.79 -0.05
CA GLY A 494 17.91 -14.90 -0.92
C GLY A 494 18.70 -14.42 -2.15
N PRO A 495 18.05 -13.89 -3.20
CA PRO A 495 18.73 -13.51 -4.44
C PRO A 495 19.66 -12.29 -4.29
N MET A 496 19.57 -11.53 -3.19
CA MET A 496 20.49 -10.42 -2.89
C MET A 496 21.97 -10.83 -2.88
N GLU A 497 22.27 -12.10 -2.60
CA GLU A 497 23.63 -12.64 -2.62
C GLU A 497 24.27 -12.60 -4.02
N TYR A 498 23.46 -12.60 -5.08
CA TYR A 498 23.92 -12.56 -6.47
C TYR A 498 24.15 -11.14 -7.00
N ILE A 499 23.63 -10.11 -6.31
CA ILE A 499 23.77 -8.71 -6.75
C ILE A 499 25.25 -8.28 -6.91
N PRO A 500 26.18 -8.62 -5.99
CA PRO A 500 27.59 -8.29 -6.17
C PRO A 500 28.20 -8.87 -7.45
N SER A 501 27.92 -10.14 -7.78
CA SER A 501 28.39 -10.76 -9.02
C SER A 501 27.71 -10.16 -10.25
N PHE A 502 26.42 -9.86 -10.19
CA PHE A 502 25.70 -9.16 -11.25
C PHE A 502 26.38 -7.82 -11.60
N ILE A 503 26.73 -7.03 -10.58
CA ILE A 503 27.41 -5.73 -10.73
C ILE A 503 28.83 -5.92 -11.30
N LYS A 504 29.62 -6.87 -10.79
CA LYS A 504 30.98 -7.12 -11.27
C LYS A 504 30.99 -7.55 -12.74
N ARG A 505 30.08 -8.45 -13.13
CA ARG A 505 29.95 -8.92 -14.51
C ARG A 505 29.55 -7.80 -15.47
N LYS A 506 28.60 -6.95 -15.06
CA LYS A 506 28.23 -5.76 -15.83
C LYS A 506 29.42 -4.84 -16.11
N HIS A 507 30.25 -4.57 -15.09
CA HIS A 507 31.42 -3.70 -15.22
C HIS A 507 32.65 -4.40 -15.84
N GLY A 508 32.53 -5.64 -16.30
CA GLY A 508 33.64 -6.40 -16.86
C GLY A 508 34.74 -6.79 -15.85
N GLN A 509 34.44 -6.70 -14.55
CA GLN A 509 35.35 -7.08 -13.46
C GLN A 509 35.32 -8.58 -13.14
N GLU A 510 34.28 -9.27 -13.60
CA GLU A 510 34.11 -10.71 -13.53
C GLU A 510 33.71 -11.20 -14.94
N LYS A 511 34.30 -12.31 -15.39
CA LYS A 511 33.99 -12.87 -16.71
C LYS A 511 32.57 -13.44 -16.71
N ILE A 512 31.80 -13.14 -17.74
CA ILE A 512 30.50 -13.76 -17.98
C ILE A 512 30.76 -15.16 -18.54
N GLU A 513 30.44 -16.19 -17.76
CA GLU A 513 30.56 -17.58 -18.18
C GLU A 513 29.17 -18.20 -18.28
N TYR A 514 28.87 -18.75 -19.45
CA TYR A 514 27.68 -19.55 -19.69
C TYR A 514 28.04 -21.03 -19.58
N ASP A 515 27.15 -21.82 -18.98
CA ASP A 515 27.38 -23.26 -18.84
C ASP A 515 27.34 -23.99 -20.18
N SER A 516 26.45 -23.54 -21.09
CA SER A 516 26.33 -23.99 -22.48
C SER A 516 26.08 -22.78 -23.41
N PRO A 517 26.58 -22.79 -24.66
CA PRO A 517 26.26 -21.76 -25.66
C PRO A 517 24.75 -21.58 -25.88
N LEU A 518 23.95 -22.64 -25.72
CA LEU A 518 22.49 -22.60 -25.85
C LEU A 518 21.79 -21.76 -24.77
N MET A 519 22.48 -21.44 -23.68
CA MET A 519 21.94 -20.61 -22.58
C MET A 519 22.19 -19.12 -22.79
N GLU A 520 23.16 -18.74 -23.63
CA GLU A 520 23.55 -17.35 -23.86
C GLU A 520 22.38 -16.45 -24.31
N PRO A 521 21.53 -16.84 -25.29
CA PRO A 521 20.44 -15.99 -25.76
C PRO A 521 19.45 -15.58 -24.65
N TYR A 522 19.28 -16.43 -23.63
CA TYR A 522 18.30 -16.23 -22.56
C TYR A 522 18.89 -15.59 -21.30
N LEU A 523 20.21 -15.68 -21.12
CA LEU A 523 20.91 -15.16 -19.94
C LEU A 523 21.77 -13.92 -20.24
N LYS A 524 21.90 -13.49 -21.51
CA LYS A 524 22.68 -12.31 -21.91
C LYS A 524 22.24 -11.05 -21.15
N ASP A 525 20.93 -10.85 -20.98
CA ASP A 525 20.39 -9.65 -20.35
C ASP A 525 20.59 -9.64 -18.84
N THR A 526 20.88 -10.80 -18.24
CA THR A 526 21.16 -10.97 -16.82
C THR A 526 22.62 -11.36 -16.55
N TYR A 527 23.51 -11.14 -17.51
CA TYR A 527 24.96 -11.39 -17.39
C TYR A 527 25.29 -12.82 -16.93
N GLY A 528 24.57 -13.82 -17.45
CA GLY A 528 24.80 -15.23 -17.12
C GLY A 528 24.25 -15.67 -15.76
N ILE A 529 23.43 -14.85 -15.09
CA ILE A 529 22.77 -15.20 -13.83
C ILE A 529 21.30 -15.52 -14.10
N THR A 530 20.80 -16.65 -13.61
CA THR A 530 19.38 -17.00 -13.71
C THR A 530 18.57 -16.19 -12.70
N VAL A 531 17.71 -15.31 -13.19
CA VAL A 531 16.89 -14.39 -12.37
C VAL A 531 15.40 -14.67 -12.51
N TYR A 532 14.95 -15.09 -13.70
CA TYR A 532 13.53 -15.22 -14.02
C TYR A 532 13.07 -16.67 -14.23
N GLN A 533 11.81 -16.93 -13.90
CA GLN A 533 11.12 -18.19 -14.18
C GLN A 533 11.09 -18.49 -15.68
N GLU A 534 10.86 -17.47 -16.50
CA GLU A 534 10.80 -17.54 -17.96
C GLU A 534 12.14 -17.98 -18.55
N GLN A 535 13.26 -17.57 -17.94
CA GLN A 535 14.60 -18.02 -18.36
C GLN A 535 14.77 -19.52 -18.15
N VAL A 536 14.29 -20.06 -17.02
CA VAL A 536 14.33 -21.51 -16.75
C VAL A 536 13.43 -22.26 -17.73
N MET A 537 12.24 -21.73 -18.02
CA MET A 537 11.32 -22.31 -19.00
C MET A 537 11.97 -22.38 -20.39
N LEU A 538 12.53 -21.27 -20.88
CA LEU A 538 13.20 -21.21 -22.19
C LEU A 538 14.44 -22.10 -22.27
N GLN A 539 15.26 -22.12 -21.21
CA GLN A 539 16.43 -23.00 -21.14
C GLN A 539 16.02 -24.48 -21.12
N SER A 540 14.95 -24.85 -20.42
CA SER A 540 14.47 -26.25 -20.40
C SER A 540 14.02 -26.73 -21.78
N ARG A 541 13.45 -25.83 -22.60
CA ARG A 541 13.07 -26.10 -24.00
C ARG A 541 14.32 -26.22 -24.89
N ALA A 542 15.25 -25.28 -24.76
CA ALA A 542 16.44 -25.22 -25.59
C ALA A 542 17.45 -26.35 -25.31
N LEU A 543 17.63 -26.71 -24.03
CA LEU A 543 18.58 -27.75 -23.59
C LEU A 543 17.92 -29.14 -23.65
N GLY A 544 16.78 -29.31 -22.97
CA GLY A 544 16.14 -30.60 -22.75
C GLY A 544 15.00 -30.94 -23.71
N GLY A 545 14.71 -30.11 -24.71
CA GLY A 545 13.63 -30.36 -25.67
C GLY A 545 12.24 -30.38 -25.03
N PHE A 546 12.06 -29.73 -23.87
CA PHE A 546 10.77 -29.69 -23.19
C PHE A 546 9.69 -29.06 -24.06
N THR A 547 8.47 -29.58 -23.96
CA THR A 547 7.30 -28.93 -24.56
C THR A 547 6.94 -27.65 -23.78
N ARG A 548 6.02 -26.86 -24.34
CA ARG A 548 5.52 -25.64 -23.67
C ARG A 548 4.87 -25.99 -22.32
N GLY A 549 4.03 -27.02 -22.24
CA GLY A 549 3.45 -27.48 -20.96
C GLY A 549 4.42 -28.11 -19.98
N ASP A 550 5.44 -28.84 -20.46
CA ASP A 550 6.49 -29.39 -19.58
C ASP A 550 7.27 -28.29 -18.86
N SER A 551 7.58 -27.20 -19.57
CA SER A 551 8.29 -26.06 -18.99
C SER A 551 7.47 -25.32 -17.92
N ASP A 552 6.14 -25.20 -18.10
CA ASP A 552 5.26 -24.64 -17.07
C ASP A 552 5.14 -25.56 -15.85
N SER A 553 5.09 -26.87 -16.10
CA SER A 553 5.08 -27.90 -15.05
C SER A 553 6.34 -27.85 -14.19
N LEU A 554 7.50 -27.64 -14.81
CA LEU A 554 8.78 -27.43 -14.12
C LEU A 554 8.76 -26.19 -13.22
N ARG A 555 8.29 -25.05 -13.73
CA ARG A 555 8.12 -23.81 -12.96
C ARG A 555 7.24 -24.03 -11.72
N LYS A 556 6.10 -24.72 -11.86
CA LYS A 556 5.18 -24.99 -10.74
C LYS A 556 5.81 -25.92 -9.71
N ALA A 557 6.49 -26.97 -10.17
CA ALA A 557 7.19 -27.90 -9.29
C ALA A 557 8.26 -27.19 -8.46
N MET A 558 9.01 -26.26 -9.07
CA MET A 558 9.98 -25.39 -8.39
C MET A 558 9.30 -24.45 -7.39
N GLY A 559 8.27 -23.72 -7.81
CA GLY A 559 7.59 -22.72 -6.95
C GLY A 559 6.88 -23.33 -5.73
N LYS A 560 6.25 -24.50 -5.88
CA LYS A 560 5.56 -25.21 -4.79
C LYS A 560 6.44 -26.23 -4.05
N LYS A 561 7.72 -26.37 -4.44
CA LYS A 561 8.66 -27.36 -3.89
C LYS A 561 8.10 -28.80 -3.90
N LEU A 562 7.48 -29.19 -5.01
CA LEU A 562 6.90 -30.53 -5.17
C LEU A 562 7.99 -31.54 -5.55
N ILE A 563 8.63 -32.14 -4.54
CA ILE A 563 9.79 -33.04 -4.69
C ILE A 563 9.52 -34.16 -5.71
N ALA A 564 8.39 -34.88 -5.57
CA ALA A 564 8.05 -35.99 -6.47
C ALA A 564 7.89 -35.57 -7.94
N MET A 565 7.40 -34.35 -8.19
CA MET A 565 7.24 -33.83 -9.54
C MET A 565 8.58 -33.35 -10.12
N MET A 566 9.45 -32.78 -9.28
CA MET A 566 10.81 -32.39 -9.65
C MET A 566 11.63 -33.61 -10.07
N ASP A 567 11.59 -34.71 -9.32
CA ASP A 567 12.34 -35.93 -9.64
C ASP A 567 11.93 -36.52 -11.00
N LYS A 568 10.62 -36.55 -11.29
CA LYS A 568 10.11 -37.02 -12.58
C LYS A 568 10.60 -36.14 -13.73
N LEU A 569 10.58 -34.82 -13.55
CA LEU A 569 11.03 -33.87 -14.57
C LEU A 569 12.55 -33.90 -14.74
N LYS A 570 13.32 -34.19 -13.69
CA LYS A 570 14.77 -34.34 -13.74
C LYS A 570 15.20 -35.45 -14.69
N VAL A 571 14.53 -36.60 -14.62
CA VAL A 571 14.79 -37.73 -15.54
C VAL A 571 14.51 -37.32 -16.98
N LYS A 572 13.33 -36.73 -17.23
CA LYS A 572 12.95 -36.23 -18.55
C LYS A 572 13.92 -35.18 -19.10
N PHE A 573 14.39 -34.27 -18.25
CA PHE A 573 15.37 -33.25 -18.62
C PHE A 573 16.72 -33.86 -18.99
N ARG A 574 17.19 -34.83 -18.20
CA ARG A 574 18.44 -35.54 -18.48
C ARG A 574 18.37 -36.29 -19.81
N ASP A 575 17.31 -37.05 -20.04
CA ASP A 575 17.12 -37.81 -21.28
C ASP A 575 17.01 -36.88 -22.49
N GLY A 576 16.28 -35.77 -22.34
CA GLY A 576 16.13 -34.75 -23.38
C GLY A 576 17.44 -34.03 -23.73
N CYS A 577 18.25 -33.69 -22.73
CA CYS A 577 19.57 -33.08 -22.96
C CYS A 577 20.53 -34.05 -23.67
N LEU A 578 20.51 -35.35 -23.30
CA LEU A 578 21.33 -36.37 -23.96
C LEU A 578 20.88 -36.64 -25.39
N ALA A 579 19.59 -36.50 -25.69
CA ALA A 579 19.02 -36.65 -27.02
C ALA A 579 19.19 -35.41 -27.92
N ASN A 580 19.60 -34.26 -27.38
CA ASN A 580 19.74 -33.00 -28.13
C ASN A 580 21.15 -32.88 -28.75
N PRO A 581 21.29 -32.97 -30.09
CA PRO A 581 22.61 -32.96 -30.74
C PRO A 581 23.37 -31.65 -30.51
N LYS A 582 22.67 -30.51 -30.48
CA LYS A 582 23.27 -29.19 -30.26
C LYS A 582 23.83 -29.03 -28.84
N PHE A 583 23.20 -29.68 -27.86
CA PHE A 583 23.68 -29.67 -26.48
C PHE A 583 24.96 -30.51 -26.33
N ILE A 584 25.00 -31.69 -26.95
CA ILE A 584 26.17 -32.58 -26.93
C ILE A 584 27.37 -31.95 -27.67
N GLU A 585 27.13 -31.33 -28.82
CA GLU A 585 28.15 -30.59 -29.58
C GLU A 585 28.73 -29.45 -28.73
N GLY A 586 27.88 -28.61 -28.13
CA GLY A 586 28.32 -27.53 -27.24
C GLY A 586 29.06 -27.99 -25.98
N CYS A 587 28.75 -29.19 -25.45
CA CYS A 587 29.53 -29.79 -24.36
C CYS A 587 30.92 -30.24 -24.82
N THR A 588 31.00 -30.80 -26.03
CA THR A 588 32.24 -31.33 -26.62
C THR A 588 33.20 -30.20 -27.00
N GLU A 589 32.70 -29.12 -27.60
CA GLU A 589 33.48 -27.91 -27.91
C GLU A 589 33.99 -27.20 -26.64
N GLY A 590 33.20 -27.22 -25.57
CA GLY A 590 33.58 -26.63 -24.28
C GLY A 590 34.45 -27.52 -23.38
N GLY A 591 34.76 -28.75 -23.79
CA GLY A 591 35.52 -29.73 -22.99
C GLY A 591 34.84 -30.16 -21.69
N LYS A 592 33.51 -30.11 -21.61
CA LYS A 592 32.71 -30.41 -20.42
C LYS A 592 32.02 -31.77 -20.54
N ASP A 593 31.97 -32.54 -19.44
CA ASP A 593 31.21 -33.79 -19.38
C ASP A 593 29.69 -33.51 -19.39
N PRO A 594 28.91 -34.04 -20.35
CA PRO A 594 27.48 -33.75 -20.47
C PRO A 594 26.68 -34.15 -19.22
N GLY A 595 27.01 -35.27 -18.58
CA GLY A 595 26.31 -35.76 -17.39
C GLY A 595 26.51 -34.81 -16.19
N LYS A 596 27.75 -34.44 -15.91
CA LYS A 596 28.08 -33.50 -14.83
C LYS A 596 27.51 -32.10 -15.08
N LEU A 597 27.47 -31.66 -16.34
CA LEU A 597 26.90 -30.36 -16.69
C LEU A 597 25.38 -30.33 -16.47
N ILE A 598 24.66 -31.38 -16.87
CA ILE A 598 23.22 -31.52 -16.63
C ILE A 598 22.92 -31.48 -15.12
N ASP A 599 23.67 -32.25 -14.33
CA ASP A 599 23.47 -32.29 -12.87
C ASP A 599 23.78 -30.94 -12.20
N LYS A 600 24.80 -30.22 -12.69
CA LYS A 600 25.13 -28.87 -12.24
C LYS A 600 23.99 -27.89 -12.55
N ILE A 601 23.54 -27.83 -13.81
CA ILE A 601 22.46 -26.92 -14.24
C ILE A 601 21.18 -27.18 -13.44
N TRP A 602 20.84 -28.45 -13.24
CA TRP A 602 19.66 -28.81 -12.45
C TRP A 602 19.78 -28.38 -10.98
N LYS A 603 20.96 -28.57 -10.37
CA LYS A 603 21.23 -28.12 -8.99
C LYS A 603 21.14 -26.60 -8.85
N ASP A 604 21.64 -25.86 -9.84
CA ASP A 604 21.54 -24.40 -9.88
C ASP A 604 20.06 -23.97 -9.99
N TRP A 605 19.23 -24.69 -10.74
CA TRP A 605 17.79 -24.45 -10.81
C TRP A 605 17.04 -24.82 -9.52
N GLU A 606 17.44 -25.88 -8.82
CA GLU A 606 16.89 -26.24 -7.50
C GLU A 606 17.20 -25.17 -6.45
N ALA A 607 18.41 -24.60 -6.46
CA ALA A 607 18.75 -23.47 -5.62
C ALA A 607 17.91 -22.23 -5.99
N PHE A 608 17.77 -21.96 -7.29
CA PHE A 608 16.95 -20.86 -7.83
C PHE A 608 15.47 -20.96 -7.47
N ALA A 609 14.90 -22.17 -7.38
CA ALA A 609 13.50 -22.38 -7.05
C ALA A 609 13.04 -21.67 -5.76
N SER A 610 13.96 -21.46 -4.81
CA SER A 610 13.66 -20.76 -3.56
C SER A 610 13.47 -19.25 -3.72
N TYR A 611 13.89 -18.66 -4.83
CA TYR A 611 13.83 -17.22 -5.10
C TYR A 611 13.37 -16.85 -6.51
N ALA A 612 12.72 -17.77 -7.21
CA ALA A 612 12.31 -17.61 -8.59
C ALA A 612 11.31 -16.45 -8.80
N PHE A 613 11.60 -15.55 -9.75
CA PHE A 613 10.77 -14.37 -10.00
C PHE A 613 10.13 -14.34 -11.40
N ASN A 614 8.98 -13.68 -11.53
CA ASN A 614 8.25 -13.56 -12.80
C ASN A 614 8.72 -12.33 -13.58
N LYS A 615 9.24 -12.53 -14.80
CA LYS A 615 9.75 -11.46 -15.66
C LYS A 615 8.66 -10.46 -16.03
N SER A 616 7.46 -10.92 -16.45
CA SER A 616 6.38 -10.02 -16.87
C SER A 616 5.94 -9.05 -15.78
N HIS A 617 5.75 -9.53 -14.55
CA HIS A 617 5.48 -8.67 -13.40
C HIS A 617 6.65 -7.72 -13.08
N SER A 618 7.90 -8.19 -13.18
CA SER A 618 9.08 -7.33 -12.97
C SER A 618 9.14 -6.19 -13.99
N VAL A 619 8.88 -6.49 -15.26
CA VAL A 619 8.90 -5.51 -16.37
C VAL A 619 7.83 -4.45 -16.16
N CYS A 620 6.60 -4.85 -15.82
CA CYS A 620 5.52 -3.89 -15.59
C CYS A 620 5.83 -2.93 -14.44
N TYR A 621 6.36 -3.44 -13.33
CA TYR A 621 6.70 -2.59 -12.18
C TYR A 621 7.92 -1.72 -12.45
N ALA A 622 8.90 -2.23 -13.20
CA ALA A 622 10.04 -1.45 -13.64
C ALA A 622 9.62 -0.33 -14.61
N ALA A 623 8.59 -0.53 -15.43
CA ALA A 623 8.03 0.51 -16.29
C ALA A 623 7.43 1.66 -15.48
N VAL A 624 6.64 1.37 -14.44
CA VAL A 624 6.12 2.40 -13.52
C VAL A 624 7.26 3.10 -12.77
N ALA A 625 8.28 2.36 -12.34
CA ALA A 625 9.47 2.95 -11.73
C ALA A 625 10.23 3.87 -12.71
N TYR A 626 10.35 3.47 -13.97
CA TYR A 626 10.97 4.29 -15.02
C TYR A 626 10.17 5.56 -15.29
N GLN A 627 8.84 5.45 -15.42
CA GLN A 627 7.92 6.59 -15.57
C GLN A 627 8.09 7.61 -14.42
N THR A 628 8.09 7.13 -13.17
CA THR A 628 8.31 8.00 -12.01
C THR A 628 9.73 8.59 -11.96
N GLY A 629 10.74 7.83 -12.37
CA GLY A 629 12.11 8.31 -12.52
C GLY A 629 12.25 9.39 -13.58
N TYR A 630 11.60 9.23 -14.73
CA TYR A 630 11.57 10.22 -15.80
C TYR A 630 10.92 11.52 -15.35
N LEU A 631 9.75 11.43 -14.70
CA LEU A 631 9.08 12.59 -14.14
C LEU A 631 9.95 13.31 -13.09
N LYS A 632 10.65 12.56 -12.22
CA LYS A 632 11.57 13.16 -11.25
C LYS A 632 12.79 13.80 -11.91
N ALA A 633 13.35 13.20 -12.96
CA ALA A 633 14.53 13.70 -13.65
C ALA A 633 14.24 15.01 -14.43
N HIS A 634 13.10 15.09 -15.12
CA HIS A 634 12.75 16.22 -15.98
C HIS A 634 11.89 17.29 -15.27
N TYR A 635 11.05 16.88 -14.32
CA TYR A 635 10.07 17.72 -13.62
C TYR A 635 10.13 17.49 -12.09
N PRO A 636 11.29 17.70 -11.45
CA PRO A 636 11.49 17.36 -10.04
C PRO A 636 10.55 18.11 -9.10
N ALA A 637 10.25 19.38 -9.36
CA ALA A 637 9.35 20.19 -8.52
C ALA A 637 7.94 19.64 -8.51
N GLU A 638 7.42 19.37 -9.70
CA GLU A 638 6.06 18.89 -9.90
C GLU A 638 5.90 17.47 -9.35
N PHE A 639 6.90 16.60 -9.58
CA PHE A 639 6.92 15.24 -9.05
C PHE A 639 6.98 15.21 -7.52
N MET A 640 7.85 16.01 -6.90
CA MET A 640 7.96 16.06 -5.44
C MET A 640 6.71 16.65 -4.79
N ALA A 641 6.09 17.67 -5.40
CA ALA A 641 4.82 18.22 -4.96
C ALA A 641 3.69 17.17 -5.01
N ALA A 642 3.59 16.42 -6.11
CA ALA A 642 2.63 15.32 -6.24
C ALA A 642 2.84 14.22 -5.18
N ASN A 643 4.10 13.84 -4.94
CA ASN A 643 4.44 12.81 -3.94
C ASN A 643 4.07 13.26 -2.52
N MET A 644 4.32 14.52 -2.17
CA MET A 644 3.86 15.11 -0.89
C MET A 644 2.33 15.14 -0.79
N SER A 645 1.64 15.49 -1.88
CA SER A 645 0.16 15.55 -1.94
C SER A 645 -0.52 14.19 -1.76
N ARG A 646 0.10 13.09 -2.21
CA ARG A 646 -0.45 11.74 -1.94
C ARG A 646 -0.05 11.22 -0.56
N ASN A 647 0.85 11.89 0.17
CA ASN A 647 1.30 11.52 1.51
C ASN A 647 0.84 12.50 2.61
N LEU A 648 -0.20 13.31 2.37
CA LEU A 648 -0.69 14.37 3.29
C LEU A 648 -0.91 13.92 4.73
N SER A 649 -1.42 12.71 4.94
CA SER A 649 -1.69 12.15 6.27
C SER A 649 -0.44 11.58 6.97
N ASN A 650 0.67 11.41 6.27
CA ASN A 650 1.90 10.80 6.79
C ASN A 650 3.04 11.83 6.90
N ILE A 651 3.10 12.49 8.05
CA ILE A 651 4.09 13.54 8.37
C ILE A 651 5.53 13.04 8.23
N THR A 652 5.80 11.77 8.58
CA THR A 652 7.14 11.18 8.47
C THR A 652 7.60 11.12 7.01
N GLU A 653 6.73 10.68 6.10
CA GLU A 653 7.07 10.65 4.66
C GLU A 653 7.16 12.06 4.08
N ILE A 654 6.29 13.00 4.46
CA ILE A 654 6.41 14.41 4.04
C ILE A 654 7.75 14.99 4.47
N THR A 655 8.18 14.74 5.71
CA THR A 655 9.46 15.25 6.23
C THR A 655 10.64 14.71 5.40
N LYS A 656 10.65 13.40 5.12
CA LYS A 656 11.64 12.74 4.25
C LYS A 656 11.65 13.34 2.84
N LEU A 657 10.48 13.62 2.25
CA LEU A 657 10.37 14.24 0.92
C LEU A 657 10.84 15.70 0.91
N MET A 658 10.58 16.45 1.98
CA MET A 658 11.05 17.83 2.13
C MET A 658 12.57 17.92 2.32
N GLU A 659 13.16 17.00 3.09
CA GLU A 659 14.62 16.87 3.19
C GLU A 659 15.24 16.59 1.82
N GLU A 660 14.62 15.72 1.02
CA GLU A 660 15.03 15.45 -0.35
C GLU A 660 14.93 16.70 -1.24
N CYS A 661 13.85 17.48 -1.15
CA CYS A 661 13.71 18.75 -1.87
C CYS A 661 14.85 19.72 -1.51
N LYS A 662 15.17 19.84 -0.21
CA LYS A 662 16.31 20.67 0.26
C LYS A 662 17.64 20.17 -0.32
N ARG A 663 17.86 18.85 -0.36
CA ARG A 663 19.06 18.23 -0.96
C ARG A 663 19.17 18.52 -2.46
N MET A 664 18.04 18.56 -3.16
CA MET A 664 17.93 18.92 -4.58
C MET A 664 17.99 20.44 -4.83
N ASN A 665 18.23 21.26 -3.80
CA ASN A 665 18.22 22.73 -3.85
C ASN A 665 16.90 23.34 -4.34
N MET A 666 15.78 22.73 -3.93
CA MET A 666 14.44 23.19 -4.27
C MET A 666 13.80 23.91 -3.09
N ASN A 667 13.12 25.02 -3.35
CA ASN A 667 12.44 25.77 -2.30
C ASN A 667 11.03 25.23 -2.09
N VAL A 668 10.75 24.82 -0.86
CA VAL A 668 9.40 24.50 -0.39
C VAL A 668 8.93 25.70 0.42
N LEU A 669 8.00 26.46 -0.12
CA LEU A 669 7.43 27.65 0.47
C LEU A 669 6.21 27.30 1.32
N GLY A 670 5.96 28.11 2.34
CA GLY A 670 4.76 27.98 3.16
C GLY A 670 3.46 28.19 2.39
N PRO A 671 2.32 27.85 3.02
CA PRO A 671 1.01 28.05 2.41
C PRO A 671 0.77 29.54 2.18
N ASP A 672 -0.01 29.87 1.16
CA ASP A 672 -0.41 31.24 0.82
C ASP A 672 -1.81 31.20 0.21
N VAL A 673 -2.78 31.95 0.76
CA VAL A 673 -4.14 31.94 0.22
C VAL A 673 -4.23 32.43 -1.23
N SER A 674 -3.26 33.21 -1.68
CA SER A 674 -3.21 33.76 -3.05
C SER A 674 -2.62 32.78 -4.06
N GLU A 675 -1.74 31.86 -3.65
CA GLU A 675 -1.07 30.92 -4.57
C GLU A 675 -1.41 29.44 -4.32
N SER A 676 -1.53 29.02 -3.06
CA SER A 676 -1.69 27.61 -2.68
C SER A 676 -3.03 27.03 -3.14
N TYR A 677 -3.05 25.72 -3.39
CA TYR A 677 -4.26 24.95 -3.67
C TYR A 677 -4.56 24.00 -2.50
N ALA A 678 -5.50 23.08 -2.66
CA ALA A 678 -5.77 22.03 -1.68
C ALA A 678 -4.54 21.15 -1.46
N LYS A 679 -3.93 20.71 -2.57
CA LYS A 679 -2.74 19.87 -2.62
C LYS A 679 -1.47 20.72 -2.78
N PHE A 680 -0.29 20.10 -2.61
CA PHE A 680 0.98 20.75 -2.91
C PHE A 680 1.07 20.96 -4.41
N THR A 681 1.47 22.18 -4.80
CA THR A 681 1.54 22.59 -6.20
C THR A 681 2.86 23.30 -6.47
N VAL A 682 3.19 23.52 -7.75
CA VAL A 682 4.38 24.28 -8.15
C VAL A 682 3.93 25.61 -8.72
N ASN A 683 4.49 26.70 -8.19
CA ASN A 683 4.21 28.03 -8.73
C ASN A 683 4.99 28.30 -10.03
N LYS A 684 4.66 29.39 -10.72
CA LYS A 684 5.31 29.76 -11.99
C LYS A 684 6.82 29.98 -11.87
N ALA A 685 7.33 30.25 -10.66
CA ALA A 685 8.75 30.40 -10.38
C ALA A 685 9.48 29.05 -10.15
N GLY A 686 8.78 27.93 -10.26
CA GLY A 686 9.34 26.59 -10.06
C GLY A 686 9.50 26.18 -8.59
N ASN A 687 8.91 26.93 -7.66
CA ASN A 687 8.96 26.61 -6.23
C ASN A 687 7.73 25.80 -5.81
N ILE A 688 7.92 24.88 -4.87
CA ILE A 688 6.83 24.07 -4.32
C ILE A 688 6.07 24.91 -3.29
N ARG A 689 4.75 24.97 -3.40
CA ARG A 689 3.84 25.61 -2.47
C ARG A 689 3.12 24.58 -1.62
N PHE A 690 3.10 24.82 -0.31
CA PHE A 690 2.39 23.97 0.64
C PHE A 690 0.89 23.94 0.35
N GLY A 691 0.29 22.74 0.36
CA GLY A 691 -1.15 22.57 0.18
C GLY A 691 -1.92 23.02 1.41
N MET A 692 -2.99 23.80 1.24
CA MET A 692 -3.78 24.31 2.38
C MET A 692 -4.53 23.19 3.12
N ALA A 693 -4.87 22.08 2.45
CA ALA A 693 -5.53 20.95 3.08
C ALA A 693 -4.57 20.13 3.99
N ALA A 694 -3.26 20.35 3.87
CA ALA A 694 -2.25 19.74 4.72
C ALA A 694 -2.14 20.41 6.10
N ILE A 695 -2.74 21.59 6.28
CA ILE A 695 -2.69 22.35 7.53
C ILE A 695 -3.63 21.69 8.54
N LYS A 696 -3.10 21.29 9.70
CA LYS A 696 -3.91 20.70 10.76
C LYS A 696 -5.02 21.65 11.20
N GLY A 697 -6.27 21.21 11.08
CA GLY A 697 -7.45 22.01 11.44
C GLY A 697 -8.07 22.79 10.29
N VAL A 698 -7.53 22.71 9.07
CA VAL A 698 -8.16 23.23 7.85
C VAL A 698 -8.79 22.06 7.08
N GLY A 699 -10.10 22.11 6.86
CA GLY A 699 -10.82 21.07 6.11
C GLY A 699 -10.77 21.30 4.60
N GLU A 700 -10.82 20.23 3.80
CA GLU A 700 -10.74 20.31 2.34
C GLU A 700 -11.87 21.16 1.73
N GLY A 701 -13.11 21.06 2.23
CA GLY A 701 -14.23 21.90 1.79
C GLY A 701 -13.98 23.40 1.97
N ALA A 702 -13.38 23.80 3.09
CA ALA A 702 -13.02 25.19 3.35
C ALA A 702 -11.97 25.70 2.33
N VAL A 703 -11.02 24.85 1.96
CA VAL A 703 -10.00 25.18 0.96
C VAL A 703 -10.61 25.34 -0.44
N GLN A 704 -11.55 24.47 -0.82
CA GLN A 704 -12.24 24.58 -2.11
C GLN A 704 -13.02 25.90 -2.22
N ASP A 705 -13.67 26.34 -1.14
CA ASP A 705 -14.37 27.63 -1.11
C ASP A 705 -13.40 28.82 -1.24
N ILE A 706 -12.21 28.74 -0.62
CA ILE A 706 -11.14 29.76 -0.79
C ILE A 706 -10.69 29.83 -2.26
N ILE A 707 -10.39 28.68 -2.88
CA ILE A 707 -9.94 28.61 -4.27
C ILE A 707 -11.04 29.11 -5.22
N LYS A 708 -12.31 28.79 -4.93
CA LYS A 708 -13.46 29.27 -5.70
C LYS A 708 -13.57 30.79 -5.62
N ALA A 709 -13.50 31.36 -4.41
CA ALA A 709 -13.54 32.81 -4.21
C ALA A 709 -12.37 33.52 -4.92
N ARG A 710 -11.18 32.89 -4.98
CA ARG A 710 -10.00 33.43 -5.68
C ARG A 710 -10.17 33.55 -7.20
N LYS A 711 -11.12 32.85 -7.82
CA LYS A 711 -11.36 32.96 -9.28
C LYS A 711 -11.71 34.39 -9.73
N ASP A 712 -12.29 35.19 -8.84
CA ASP A 712 -12.65 36.59 -9.11
C ASP A 712 -11.45 37.55 -9.01
N GLY A 713 -10.23 37.03 -8.78
CA GLY A 713 -8.98 37.78 -8.68
C GLY A 713 -8.21 37.48 -7.39
N GLU A 714 -6.93 37.83 -7.35
CA GLU A 714 -6.10 37.68 -6.14
C GLU A 714 -6.68 38.50 -4.96
N PHE A 715 -6.50 37.98 -3.75
CA PHE A 715 -6.95 38.69 -2.54
C PHE A 715 -6.02 39.88 -2.27
N LYS A 716 -6.58 41.06 -2.07
CA LYS A 716 -5.78 42.28 -1.84
C LYS A 716 -5.27 42.39 -0.40
N ASP A 717 -6.14 42.07 0.55
CA ASP A 717 -5.86 42.10 1.97
C ASP A 717 -6.79 41.12 2.71
N ILE A 718 -6.63 41.03 4.04
CA ILE A 718 -7.45 40.14 4.87
C ILE A 718 -8.93 40.54 4.87
N TYR A 719 -9.27 41.80 4.61
CA TYR A 719 -10.66 42.27 4.58
C TYR A 719 -11.35 41.79 3.30
N ASP A 720 -10.69 41.95 2.14
CA ASP A 720 -11.14 41.40 0.86
C ASP A 720 -11.30 39.88 0.93
N PHE A 721 -10.41 39.20 1.65
CA PHE A 721 -10.53 37.76 1.90
C PHE A 721 -11.83 37.41 2.65
N VAL A 722 -12.07 37.99 3.83
CA VAL A 722 -13.26 37.65 4.64
C VAL A 722 -14.58 38.13 4.04
N GLU A 723 -14.55 39.13 3.16
CA GLU A 723 -15.72 39.59 2.41
C GLU A 723 -16.13 38.58 1.33
N ARG A 724 -15.16 37.93 0.67
CA ARG A 724 -15.38 37.06 -0.50
C ARG A 724 -15.56 35.58 -0.17
N VAL A 725 -14.92 35.06 0.88
CA VAL A 725 -14.97 33.63 1.22
C VAL A 725 -16.24 33.25 1.98
N ASN A 726 -16.69 32.00 1.80
CA ASN A 726 -17.83 31.47 2.54
C ASN A 726 -17.48 31.25 4.01
N LEU A 727 -17.88 32.16 4.90
CA LEU A 727 -17.57 32.11 6.34
C LEU A 727 -18.31 31.01 7.12
N GLN A 728 -19.32 30.36 6.52
CA GLN A 728 -19.94 29.17 7.12
C GLN A 728 -19.01 27.95 7.02
N SER A 729 -18.29 27.85 5.90
CA SER A 729 -17.33 26.79 5.60
C SER A 729 -15.95 27.12 6.18
N VAL A 730 -15.46 28.35 5.94
CA VAL A 730 -14.21 28.89 6.48
C VAL A 730 -14.50 29.53 7.83
N ASN A 731 -14.60 28.70 8.86
CA ASN A 731 -14.93 29.17 10.21
C ASN A 731 -13.72 29.80 10.93
N LYS A 732 -13.97 30.35 12.12
CA LYS A 732 -12.94 30.96 13.00
C LYS A 732 -11.70 30.06 13.18
N LYS A 733 -11.88 28.76 13.44
CA LYS A 733 -10.75 27.84 13.65
C LYS A 733 -9.92 27.67 12.38
N ASN A 734 -10.55 27.69 11.20
CA ASN A 734 -9.81 27.65 9.94
C ASN A 734 -8.99 28.93 9.73
N LEU A 735 -9.56 30.11 10.02
CA LEU A 735 -8.84 31.39 9.94
C LEU A 735 -7.65 31.42 10.91
N GLU A 736 -7.82 30.93 12.13
CA GLU A 736 -6.73 30.80 13.12
C GLU A 736 -5.63 29.86 12.62
N ALA A 737 -5.99 28.69 12.08
CA ALA A 737 -5.02 27.76 11.54
C ALA A 737 -4.27 28.34 10.33
N LEU A 738 -4.97 29.01 9.40
CA LEU A 738 -4.38 29.66 8.24
C LEU A 738 -3.42 30.79 8.63
N ALA A 739 -3.82 31.66 9.56
CA ALA A 739 -2.97 32.75 10.05
C ALA A 739 -1.71 32.21 10.74
N MET A 740 -1.84 31.20 11.59
CA MET A 740 -0.71 30.62 12.33
C MET A 740 0.25 29.85 11.42
N ALA A 741 -0.27 29.19 10.37
CA ALA A 741 0.53 28.51 9.35
C ALA A 741 1.21 29.47 8.35
N GLY A 742 0.91 30.78 8.39
CA GLY A 742 1.51 31.78 7.51
C GLY A 742 0.80 32.03 6.20
N ALA A 743 -0.42 31.52 6.02
CA ALA A 743 -1.18 31.65 4.77
C ALA A 743 -1.54 33.10 4.42
N PHE A 744 -1.47 34.03 5.39
CA PHE A 744 -1.76 35.46 5.21
C PHE A 744 -0.49 36.34 5.19
N ASP A 745 0.71 35.76 5.22
CA ASP A 745 1.97 36.52 5.26
C ASP A 745 2.19 37.35 3.97
N SER A 746 1.55 36.97 2.86
CA SER A 746 1.61 37.69 1.59
C SER A 746 1.00 39.09 1.64
N PHE A 747 0.05 39.34 2.56
CA PHE A 747 -0.60 40.64 2.68
C PHE A 747 0.28 41.74 3.29
N LYS A 748 1.43 41.39 3.91
CA LYS A 748 2.48 42.28 4.50
C LYS A 748 2.04 43.37 5.49
N LYS A 749 0.74 43.59 5.67
CA LYS A 749 0.15 44.68 6.45
C LYS A 749 0.00 44.34 7.93
N HIS A 750 -0.09 43.06 8.26
CA HIS A 750 -0.31 42.55 9.61
C HIS A 750 0.68 41.44 9.94
N THR A 751 1.16 41.42 11.18
CA THR A 751 2.04 40.37 11.75
C THR A 751 1.22 39.17 12.22
N ARG A 752 1.85 37.99 12.36
CA ARG A 752 1.11 36.79 12.79
C ARG A 752 0.55 36.98 14.21
N SER A 753 1.30 37.63 15.11
CA SER A 753 0.85 37.93 16.48
C SER A 753 -0.40 38.82 16.53
N GLN A 754 -0.56 39.76 15.60
CA GLN A 754 -1.69 40.69 15.55
C GLN A 754 -3.03 39.99 15.31
N TYR A 755 -3.05 38.84 14.63
CA TYR A 755 -4.28 38.08 14.41
C TYR A 755 -4.86 37.47 15.69
N PHE A 756 -4.01 37.20 16.69
CA PHE A 756 -4.38 36.53 17.93
C PHE A 756 -4.42 37.45 19.16
N ALA A 757 -3.90 38.66 19.04
CA ALA A 757 -3.89 39.62 20.14
C ALA A 757 -5.34 39.97 20.56
N PRO A 758 -5.70 39.77 21.83
CA PRO A 758 -7.00 40.20 22.35
C PRO A 758 -7.04 41.73 22.44
N ASP A 759 -8.23 42.30 22.25
CA ASP A 759 -8.50 43.72 22.49
C ASP A 759 -8.97 43.99 23.93
N GLU A 760 -9.43 45.22 24.19
CA GLU A 760 -9.97 45.63 25.50
C GLU A 760 -11.21 44.82 25.95
N ASN A 761 -11.88 44.12 25.04
CA ASN A 761 -13.04 43.27 25.30
C ASN A 761 -12.72 41.77 25.23
N ASP A 762 -11.44 41.40 25.29
CA ASP A 762 -10.93 40.02 25.21
C ASP A 762 -11.29 39.29 23.90
N GLN A 763 -11.51 40.04 22.80
CA GLN A 763 -11.80 39.50 21.47
C GLN A 763 -10.58 39.56 20.57
N SER A 764 -10.29 38.46 19.88
CA SER A 764 -9.17 38.40 18.93
C SER A 764 -9.49 39.16 17.63
N PHE A 765 -8.45 39.57 16.91
CA PHE A 765 -8.63 40.23 15.62
C PHE A 765 -9.39 39.34 14.61
N ILE A 766 -9.15 38.02 14.62
CA ILE A 766 -9.88 37.06 13.78
C ILE A 766 -11.39 37.04 14.11
N GLU A 767 -11.79 37.14 15.38
CA GLU A 767 -13.21 37.22 15.74
C GLU A 767 -13.88 38.46 15.17
N LYS A 768 -13.20 39.60 15.24
CA LYS A 768 -13.68 40.86 14.65
C LYS A 768 -13.79 40.76 13.14
N LEU A 769 -12.80 40.16 12.47
CA LEU A 769 -12.81 39.93 11.03
C LEU A 769 -13.97 39.03 10.60
N THR A 770 -14.25 37.96 11.36
CA THR A 770 -15.36 37.04 11.08
C THR A 770 -16.71 37.74 11.19
N ARG A 771 -16.90 38.57 12.23
CA ARG A 771 -18.12 39.38 12.40
C ARG A 771 -18.27 40.43 11.32
N TYR A 772 -17.18 41.11 10.95
CA TYR A 772 -17.15 42.10 9.88
C TYR A 772 -17.55 41.48 8.53
N GLY A 773 -16.92 40.36 8.14
CA GLY A 773 -17.23 39.67 6.89
C GLY A 773 -18.68 39.16 6.86
N SER A 774 -19.17 38.60 7.97
CA SER A 774 -20.58 38.16 8.07
C SER A 774 -21.56 39.31 7.91
N LYS A 775 -21.26 40.48 8.49
CA LYS A 775 -22.09 41.68 8.36
C LYS A 775 -22.10 42.22 6.93
N MET A 776 -20.92 42.30 6.30
CA MET A 776 -20.78 42.73 4.90
C MET A 776 -21.52 41.80 3.92
N GLN A 777 -21.42 40.48 4.12
CA GLN A 777 -22.13 39.50 3.30
C GLN A 777 -23.64 39.59 3.49
N TYR A 778 -24.11 39.82 4.71
CA TYR A 778 -25.53 40.05 5.01
C TYR A 778 -26.07 41.32 4.35
N GLU A 779 -25.33 42.43 4.41
CA GLU A 779 -25.69 43.69 3.76
C GLU A 779 -25.69 43.57 2.23
N SER A 780 -24.69 42.91 1.65
CA SER A 780 -24.60 42.64 0.21
C SER A 780 -25.75 41.77 -0.29
N ASN A 781 -26.05 40.65 0.38
CA ASN A 781 -27.16 39.77 0.01
C ASN A 781 -28.53 40.47 0.09
N ASN A 782 -28.71 41.37 1.06
CA ASN A 782 -29.93 42.16 1.19
C ASN A 782 -30.02 43.32 0.18
N ALA A 783 -28.89 43.90 -0.22
CA ALA A 783 -28.83 44.94 -1.25
C ALA A 783 -29.28 44.41 -2.63
N THR A 784 -28.99 43.14 -2.95
CA THR A 784 -29.40 42.48 -4.21
C THR A 784 -30.90 42.19 -4.29
N LEU A 785 -31.62 42.17 -3.16
CA LEU A 785 -33.07 41.92 -3.08
C LEU A 785 -33.92 43.22 -3.07
N SER A 786 -33.28 44.39 -3.03
CA SER A 786 -33.96 45.68 -2.96
C SER A 786 -33.84 46.45 -4.28
N LEU A 787 -34.98 46.81 -4.87
CA LEU A 787 -35.08 47.66 -6.08
C LEU A 787 -34.51 49.10 -5.88
N PHE A 788 -33.97 49.40 -4.69
CA PHE A 788 -33.44 50.70 -4.25
C PHE A 788 -31.99 50.60 -3.72
N GLY A 789 -31.20 49.61 -4.17
CA GLY A 789 -29.83 49.37 -3.69
C GLY A 789 -28.85 50.54 -3.79
N GLU A 790 -29.05 51.50 -4.71
CA GLU A 790 -28.17 52.67 -4.88
C GLU A 790 -28.35 53.77 -3.80
N MET A 791 -29.47 53.79 -3.05
CA MET A 791 -29.73 54.86 -2.06
C MET A 791 -29.33 54.50 -0.62
N MET A 792 -28.89 53.26 -0.37
CA MET A 792 -28.52 52.78 0.97
C MET A 792 -27.01 52.57 1.16
N SER A 793 -26.18 52.79 0.14
CA SER A 793 -24.75 52.43 0.14
C SER A 793 -23.80 53.46 0.79
N THR A 794 -24.27 54.29 1.73
CA THR A 794 -23.45 55.37 2.33
C THR A 794 -23.10 55.19 3.82
N GLN A 795 -23.46 54.06 4.46
CA GLN A 795 -22.81 53.69 5.73
C GLN A 795 -21.67 52.72 5.44
N SER A 796 -20.46 53.27 5.29
CA SER A 796 -19.24 52.45 5.22
C SER A 796 -19.08 51.71 6.55
N VAL A 797 -19.30 50.39 6.57
CA VAL A 797 -18.96 49.55 7.72
C VAL A 797 -17.47 49.73 8.02
N GLN A 798 -17.16 50.21 9.22
CA GLN A 798 -15.78 50.52 9.59
C GLN A 798 -14.96 49.22 9.70
N LYS A 799 -13.83 49.17 8.99
CA LYS A 799 -12.92 48.02 9.02
C LYS A 799 -12.32 47.89 10.43
N PRO A 800 -12.34 46.68 11.04
CA PRO A 800 -11.74 46.49 12.36
C PRO A 800 -10.21 46.64 12.27
N GLU A 801 -9.59 47.28 13.25
CA GLU A 801 -8.13 47.37 13.35
C GLU A 801 -7.57 46.39 14.41
N PRO A 802 -6.39 45.78 14.17
CA PRO A 802 -5.75 44.91 15.14
C PRO A 802 -5.09 45.71 16.27
N ALA A 803 -4.91 45.07 17.43
CA ALA A 803 -4.11 45.62 18.51
C ALA A 803 -2.63 45.69 18.11
N MET A 804 -1.94 46.79 18.42
CA MET A 804 -0.52 46.96 18.13
C MET A 804 0.33 46.18 19.14
N VAL A 805 0.71 44.95 18.78
CA VAL A 805 1.57 44.08 19.57
C VAL A 805 2.88 43.76 18.84
N PRO A 806 4.00 43.54 19.56
CA PRO A 806 5.22 43.03 18.94
C PRO A 806 4.98 41.64 18.34
N GLU A 807 5.74 41.29 17.30
CA GLU A 807 5.73 39.94 16.73
C GLU A 807 6.24 38.92 17.76
N TRP A 808 5.77 37.68 17.66
CA TRP A 808 6.29 36.60 18.50
C TRP A 808 7.79 36.41 18.28
N ALA A 809 8.50 36.00 19.34
CA ALA A 809 9.88 35.57 19.19
C ALA A 809 9.97 34.39 18.20
N ASP A 810 11.01 34.38 17.37
CA ASP A 810 11.18 33.40 16.28
C ASP A 810 10.94 31.95 16.72
N LEU A 811 11.45 31.58 17.90
CA LEU A 811 11.26 30.22 18.45
C LEU A 811 9.78 29.88 18.66
N VAL A 812 9.02 30.80 19.26
CA VAL A 812 7.60 30.62 19.55
C VAL A 812 6.78 30.60 18.25
N LEU A 813 7.15 31.46 17.29
CA LEU A 813 6.56 31.49 15.95
C LEU A 813 6.74 30.15 15.24
N LEU A 814 7.98 29.64 15.22
CA LEU A 814 8.35 28.39 14.55
C LEU A 814 7.72 27.16 15.22
N GLU A 815 7.63 27.13 16.56
CA GLU A 815 6.94 26.05 17.25
C GLU A 815 5.43 26.04 16.97
N LYS A 816 4.80 27.23 16.93
CA LYS A 816 3.39 27.38 16.54
C LYS A 816 3.17 26.92 15.09
N GLU A 817 4.02 27.34 14.16
CA GLU A 817 3.98 26.87 12.76
C GLU A 817 4.14 25.34 12.68
N ARG A 818 5.17 24.78 13.31
CA ARG A 818 5.42 23.33 13.35
C ARG A 818 4.23 22.56 13.94
N SER A 819 3.51 23.12 14.91
CA SER A 819 2.37 22.43 15.52
C SER A 819 1.20 22.17 14.55
N LEU A 820 1.08 22.99 13.50
CA LEU A 820 0.03 22.90 12.48
C LEU A 820 0.50 22.27 11.17
N VAL A 821 1.72 22.59 10.76
CA VAL A 821 2.33 22.12 9.51
C VAL A 821 3.07 20.79 9.71
N GLY A 822 3.53 20.51 10.94
CA GLY A 822 4.32 19.33 11.30
C GLY A 822 5.83 19.53 11.17
N VAL A 823 6.28 20.54 10.43
CA VAL A 823 7.69 20.82 10.12
C VAL A 823 8.00 22.31 10.16
N TYR A 824 9.27 22.66 10.33
CA TYR A 824 9.74 24.05 10.22
C TYR A 824 9.90 24.43 8.74
N LEU A 825 9.01 25.31 8.23
CA LEU A 825 8.96 25.75 6.83
C LEU A 825 9.75 27.03 6.61
N THR A 826 9.48 28.06 7.42
CA THR A 826 10.01 29.42 7.19
C THR A 826 11.48 29.57 7.56
N SER A 827 11.92 28.95 8.67
CA SER A 827 13.34 28.84 9.05
C SER A 827 13.51 27.73 10.10
N HIS A 828 14.73 27.23 10.28
CA HIS A 828 15.04 26.36 11.41
C HIS A 828 15.48 27.23 12.61
N PRO A 829 15.10 26.90 13.86
CA PRO A 829 15.57 27.65 15.04
C PRO A 829 17.11 27.76 15.12
N LEU A 830 17.83 26.80 14.54
CA LEU A 830 19.29 26.79 14.47
C LEU A 830 19.90 27.66 13.36
N ASP A 831 19.09 28.22 12.44
CA ASP A 831 19.61 29.00 11.31
C ASP A 831 20.35 30.25 11.78
N LYS A 832 19.97 30.82 12.93
CA LYS A 832 20.67 31.94 13.60
C LYS A 832 22.15 31.62 13.87
N TYR A 833 22.47 30.34 14.08
CA TYR A 833 23.81 29.85 14.40
C TYR A 833 24.41 28.98 13.27
N LYS A 834 23.88 29.08 12.05
CA LYS A 834 24.28 28.22 10.92
C LYS A 834 25.77 28.30 10.60
N ILE A 835 26.38 29.47 10.75
CA ILE A 835 27.82 29.68 10.51
C ILE A 835 28.65 28.95 11.56
N GLU A 836 28.26 29.07 12.83
CA GLU A 836 28.88 28.41 13.97
C GLU A 836 28.81 26.90 13.82
N ILE A 837 27.62 26.39 13.50
CA ILE A 837 27.37 24.97 13.30
C ILE A 837 28.23 24.46 12.13
N LYS A 838 28.18 25.10 10.97
CA LYS A 838 28.93 24.66 9.78
C LYS A 838 30.45 24.66 9.99
N THR A 839 30.96 25.50 10.90
CA THR A 839 32.40 25.67 11.12
C THR A 839 32.93 24.81 12.26
N LEU A 840 32.15 24.60 13.33
CA LEU A 840 32.63 24.00 14.59
C LEU A 840 32.05 22.61 14.90
N VAL A 841 30.91 22.24 14.31
CA VAL A 841 30.35 20.88 14.45
C VAL A 841 31.18 19.90 13.61
N THR A 842 31.30 18.67 14.10
CA THR A 842 32.04 17.63 13.38
C THR A 842 31.37 17.39 12.03
N LYS A 843 32.12 17.62 10.94
CA LYS A 843 31.60 17.44 9.58
C LYS A 843 31.18 15.99 9.34
N ASP A 844 30.11 15.84 8.57
CA ASP A 844 29.60 14.56 8.06
C ASP A 844 29.11 13.56 9.13
N ILE A 845 28.86 14.02 10.37
CA ILE A 845 28.28 13.21 11.44
C ILE A 845 27.19 14.02 12.14
N SER A 846 25.98 13.46 12.23
CA SER A 846 24.78 14.08 12.81
C SER A 846 24.15 13.22 13.92
N PHE A 847 23.11 13.72 14.60
CA PHE A 847 22.42 12.90 15.61
C PHE A 847 21.77 11.64 15.03
N LYS A 848 21.37 11.68 13.76
CA LYS A 848 20.87 10.50 13.03
C LYS A 848 21.89 9.36 12.95
N ASP A 849 23.18 9.69 12.81
CA ASP A 849 24.26 8.70 12.72
C ASP A 849 24.56 8.09 14.10
N LEU A 850 24.45 8.90 15.15
CA LEU A 850 24.52 8.44 16.54
C LEU A 850 23.39 7.45 16.88
N ASN A 851 22.17 7.69 16.40
CA ASN A 851 21.03 6.81 16.66
C ASN A 851 21.09 5.50 15.87
N ASN A 852 21.56 5.55 14.60
CA ASN A 852 21.46 4.41 13.68
C ASN A 852 22.76 3.62 13.49
N ASN A 853 23.94 4.19 13.77
CA ASN A 853 25.24 3.60 13.41
C ASN A 853 26.35 4.04 14.39
N ILE A 854 26.16 3.78 15.70
CA ILE A 854 27.07 4.23 16.76
C ILE A 854 28.39 3.44 16.84
N GLU A 855 28.43 2.19 16.38
CA GLU A 855 29.61 1.31 16.44
C GLU A 855 30.89 1.88 15.78
N PRO A 856 30.86 2.37 14.52
CA PRO A 856 32.05 2.93 13.87
C PRO A 856 32.55 4.23 14.52
N LEU A 857 31.77 4.83 15.42
CA LEU A 857 32.06 6.09 16.08
C LEU A 857 32.77 5.92 17.44
N LYS A 858 32.97 4.68 17.89
CA LYS A 858 33.59 4.35 19.19
C LYS A 858 34.97 5.00 19.35
N GLY A 859 35.17 5.69 20.48
CA GLY A 859 36.44 6.34 20.84
C GLY A 859 36.71 7.67 20.15
N ARG A 860 35.82 8.14 19.26
CA ARG A 860 35.97 9.45 18.60
C ARG A 860 35.32 10.55 19.41
N GLU A 861 36.02 11.67 19.57
CA GLU A 861 35.46 12.91 20.09
C GLU A 861 34.69 13.62 18.97
N MET A 862 33.46 14.03 19.28
CA MET A 862 32.55 14.66 18.33
C MET A 862 31.88 15.87 18.98
N THR A 863 31.62 16.87 18.16
CA THR A 863 30.95 18.10 18.53
C THR A 863 29.63 18.16 17.79
N PHE A 864 28.53 18.29 18.53
CA PHE A 864 27.19 18.50 18.01
C PHE A 864 26.67 19.85 18.45
N ALA A 865 25.70 20.40 17.73
CA ALA A 865 25.01 21.61 18.13
C ALA A 865 23.53 21.47 17.83
N GLY A 866 22.70 21.95 18.75
CA GLY A 866 21.26 21.80 18.64
C GLY A 866 20.51 22.63 19.67
N MET A 867 19.20 22.50 19.62
CA MET A 867 18.28 23.16 20.53
C MET A 867 17.70 22.15 21.51
N VAL A 868 17.61 22.53 22.78
CA VAL A 868 16.96 21.70 23.80
C VAL A 868 15.45 21.76 23.58
N THR A 869 14.85 20.66 23.14
CA THR A 869 13.40 20.55 22.88
C THR A 869 12.64 20.01 24.08
N GLU A 870 13.26 19.16 24.87
CA GLU A 870 12.68 18.61 26.10
C GLU A 870 13.76 18.54 27.17
N ALA A 871 13.42 18.89 28.41
CA ALA A 871 14.28 18.65 29.56
C ALA A 871 13.43 18.28 30.78
N ARG A 872 13.90 17.31 31.56
CA ARG A 872 13.23 16.87 32.78
C ARG A 872 14.25 16.48 33.85
N GLU A 873 13.91 16.85 35.07
CA GLU A 873 14.58 16.38 36.28
C GLU A 873 13.76 15.22 36.87
N SER A 874 14.44 14.18 37.35
CA SER A 874 13.82 13.00 37.94
C SER A 874 14.77 12.34 38.95
N PHE A 875 14.26 11.39 39.73
CA PHE A 875 15.06 10.61 40.67
C PHE A 875 15.31 9.20 40.13
N SER A 876 16.54 8.71 40.28
CA SER A 876 16.92 7.34 39.93
C SER A 876 16.34 6.33 40.93
N LYS A 877 16.34 5.03 40.59
CA LYS A 877 15.89 3.95 41.50
C LYS A 877 16.61 3.94 42.86
N ASN A 878 17.79 4.55 42.94
CA ASN A 878 18.61 4.65 44.15
C ASN A 878 18.43 6.00 44.88
N GLY A 879 17.39 6.78 44.56
CA GLY A 879 17.05 8.06 45.20
C GLY A 879 17.95 9.25 44.83
N LYS A 880 18.94 9.07 43.93
CA LYS A 880 19.80 10.18 43.47
C LYS A 880 19.12 10.97 42.34
N PRO A 881 19.16 12.32 42.37
CA PRO A 881 18.62 13.14 41.28
C PRO A 881 19.45 12.96 40.01
N PHE A 882 18.77 12.95 38.87
CA PHE A 882 19.34 12.98 37.54
C PHE A 882 18.48 13.86 36.64
N CYS A 883 19.04 14.35 35.55
CA CYS A 883 18.27 15.04 34.53
C CYS A 883 18.58 14.45 33.17
N TYR A 884 17.64 14.63 32.26
CA TYR A 884 17.90 14.41 30.85
C TYR A 884 17.46 15.61 30.05
N MET A 885 18.11 15.80 28.91
CA MET A 885 17.66 16.71 27.89
C MET A 885 17.64 16.01 26.55
N VAL A 886 16.73 16.45 25.68
CA VAL A 886 16.65 16.07 24.29
C VAL A 886 17.18 17.25 23.48
N LEU A 887 18.33 17.05 22.83
CA LEU A 887 18.92 18.04 21.94
C LEU A 887 18.57 17.68 20.50
N THR A 888 18.01 18.62 19.77
CA THR A 888 17.59 18.43 18.37
C THR A 888 18.48 19.26 17.45
N ASP A 889 19.11 18.62 16.46
CA ASP A 889 19.87 19.27 15.40
C ASP A 889 19.00 19.46 14.14
N TYR A 890 19.60 19.64 12.96
CA TYR A 890 18.86 19.73 11.70
C TYR A 890 18.35 18.38 11.17
N THR A 891 18.80 17.25 11.74
CA THR A 891 18.52 15.90 11.22
C THR A 891 17.69 15.05 12.18
N ASP A 892 18.04 15.03 13.46
CA ASP A 892 17.37 14.18 14.46
C ASP A 892 17.51 14.75 15.88
N SER A 893 16.87 14.09 16.83
CA SER A 893 16.97 14.38 18.25
C SER A 893 17.76 13.29 18.98
N TYR A 894 18.60 13.70 19.93
CA TYR A 894 19.36 12.77 20.76
C TYR A 894 19.10 13.05 22.25
N LYS A 895 18.73 11.99 22.96
CA LYS A 895 18.41 12.04 24.39
C LYS A 895 19.66 11.78 25.23
N MET A 896 20.09 12.80 25.96
CA MET A 896 21.28 12.76 26.81
C MET A 896 20.86 12.67 28.28
N PHE A 897 21.48 11.74 29.02
CA PHE A 897 21.23 11.57 30.45
C PHE A 897 22.44 12.05 31.26
N PHE A 898 22.19 12.84 32.29
CA PHE A 898 23.20 13.36 33.21
C PHE A 898 22.96 12.82 34.61
N PHE A 899 23.89 12.01 35.10
CA PHE A 899 23.83 11.38 36.41
C PHE A 899 24.95 11.91 37.31
N ALA A 900 24.72 11.92 38.63
CA ALA A 900 25.74 12.20 39.64
C ALA A 900 26.53 13.50 39.38
N LYS A 901 27.83 13.42 39.07
CA LYS A 901 28.67 14.61 38.83
C LYS A 901 28.18 15.42 37.61
N ASP A 902 27.76 14.74 36.56
CA ASP A 902 27.26 15.38 35.34
C ASP A 902 25.94 16.12 35.58
N TYR A 903 25.12 15.64 36.52
CA TYR A 903 23.91 16.35 36.92
C TYR A 903 24.24 17.71 37.56
N VAL A 904 25.24 17.74 38.44
CA VAL A 904 25.70 18.96 39.12
C VAL A 904 26.33 19.94 38.12
N GLU A 905 27.09 19.43 37.16
CA GLU A 905 27.84 20.25 36.20
C GLU A 905 26.99 20.75 35.02
N PHE A 906 26.19 19.86 34.42
CA PHE A 906 25.44 20.12 33.19
C PHE A 906 23.95 20.39 33.42
N GLY A 907 23.41 20.11 34.61
CA GLY A 907 21.98 20.31 34.91
C GLY A 907 21.49 21.74 34.67
N LYS A 908 22.36 22.75 34.82
CA LYS A 908 22.06 24.15 34.50
C LYS A 908 21.66 24.40 33.02
N TYR A 909 22.07 23.52 32.10
CA TYR A 909 21.75 23.59 30.67
C TYR A 909 20.52 22.74 30.29
N CYS A 910 19.95 21.97 31.22
CA CYS A 910 18.72 21.19 30.99
C CYS A 910 17.48 22.08 31.08
N LYS A 911 17.37 23.06 30.18
CA LYS A 911 16.20 23.92 30.05
C LYS A 911 15.74 23.95 28.59
N PRO A 912 14.45 23.72 28.30
CA PRO A 912 13.92 23.85 26.95
C PRO A 912 14.17 25.25 26.38
N GLY A 913 14.46 25.33 25.08
CA GLY A 913 14.71 26.59 24.37
C GLY A 913 16.17 27.09 24.39
N LEU A 914 17.08 26.39 25.07
CA LEU A 914 18.51 26.72 25.02
C LEU A 914 19.17 26.17 23.74
N PHE A 915 20.06 26.98 23.14
CA PHE A 915 20.91 26.59 22.03
C PHE A 915 22.28 26.19 22.55
N LEU A 916 22.66 24.93 22.37
CA LEU A 916 23.84 24.34 22.98
C LEU A 916 24.75 23.72 21.92
N MET A 917 26.06 23.89 22.10
CA MET A 917 27.09 23.05 21.51
C MET A 917 27.53 22.02 22.56
N VAL A 918 27.51 20.76 22.18
CA VAL A 918 27.85 19.63 23.04
C VAL A 918 29.03 18.89 22.44
N ARG A 919 30.12 18.76 23.21
CA ARG A 919 31.27 17.92 22.87
C ARG A 919 31.28 16.68 23.73
N GLY A 920 31.58 15.54 23.13
CA GLY A 920 31.58 14.27 23.82
C GLY A 920 32.28 13.17 23.04
N THR A 921 32.40 12.01 23.67
CA THR A 921 33.05 10.83 23.10
C THR A 921 32.11 9.64 23.16
N VAL A 922 32.07 8.82 22.10
CA VAL A 922 31.32 7.56 22.13
C VAL A 922 32.11 6.51 22.89
N GLN A 923 31.53 5.98 23.96
CA GLN A 923 32.17 5.00 24.86
C GLN A 923 31.17 3.92 25.29
N ASN A 924 31.66 2.84 25.89
CA ASN A 924 30.77 1.83 26.50
C ASN A 924 30.07 2.44 27.72
N ARG A 925 28.77 2.15 27.86
CA ARG A 925 27.98 2.52 29.02
C ARG A 925 28.50 1.81 30.27
N PHE A 926 28.44 2.50 31.41
CA PHE A 926 28.96 1.96 32.67
C PHE A 926 28.25 0.64 33.04
N GLY A 927 28.98 -0.48 32.98
CA GLY A 927 28.47 -1.82 33.35
C GLY A 927 27.81 -2.63 32.22
N GLY A 928 27.98 -2.27 30.94
CA GLY A 928 27.48 -3.07 29.81
C GLY A 928 28.22 -2.84 28.50
N ASP A 929 27.90 -3.65 27.47
CA ASP A 929 28.48 -3.56 26.13
C ASP A 929 27.77 -2.58 25.18
N GLN A 930 26.72 -1.90 25.64
CA GLN A 930 26.04 -0.87 24.85
C GLN A 930 26.85 0.42 24.79
N LEU A 931 26.97 1.01 23.59
CA LEU A 931 27.66 2.28 23.37
C LEU A 931 26.74 3.46 23.72
N GLU A 932 27.32 4.51 24.31
CA GLU A 932 26.66 5.78 24.57
C GLU A 932 27.55 6.95 24.14
N PHE A 933 26.94 8.04 23.68
CA PHE A 933 27.63 9.32 23.55
C PHE A 933 27.73 9.99 24.92
N LYS A 934 28.94 10.03 25.48
CA LYS A 934 29.22 10.68 26.76
C LYS A 934 29.58 12.13 26.53
N VAL A 935 28.79 13.02 27.11
CA VAL A 935 29.04 14.47 27.07
C VAL A 935 30.21 14.83 27.98
N ASN A 936 31.21 15.51 27.42
CA ASN A 936 32.37 16.03 28.13
C ASN A 936 32.25 17.54 28.40
N ARG A 937 31.59 18.28 27.52
CA ARG A 937 31.47 19.75 27.62
C ARG A 937 30.20 20.25 26.95
N ILE A 938 29.53 21.22 27.58
CA ILE A 938 28.38 21.95 27.04
C ILE A 938 28.67 23.45 27.07
N GLU A 939 28.41 24.12 25.96
CA GLU A 939 28.55 25.58 25.82
C GLU A 939 27.30 26.18 25.17
N LEU A 940 26.94 27.40 25.59
CA LEU A 940 25.85 28.15 24.96
C LEU A 940 26.30 28.68 23.61
N MET A 941 25.47 28.50 22.57
CA MET A 941 25.79 28.93 21.21
C MET A 941 26.03 30.45 21.10
N GLU A 942 25.39 31.24 21.97
CA GLU A 942 25.56 32.69 22.03
C GLU A 942 27.01 33.11 22.36
N GLU A 943 27.68 32.36 23.24
CA GLU A 943 29.06 32.66 23.66
C GLU A 943 30.11 32.17 22.66
N ILE A 944 29.73 31.25 21.77
CA ILE A 944 30.66 30.59 20.84
C ILE A 944 31.16 31.57 19.78
N ARG A 945 30.29 32.47 19.31
CA ARG A 945 30.66 33.48 18.32
C ARG A 945 31.81 34.35 18.84
N GLU A 946 31.75 34.78 20.10
CA GLU A 946 32.79 35.61 20.72
C GLU A 946 34.07 34.84 21.04
N LYS A 947 33.95 33.56 21.47
CA LYS A 947 35.10 32.75 21.89
C LYS A 947 35.94 32.21 20.75
N TYR A 948 35.31 31.77 19.66
CA TYR A 948 35.97 30.96 18.63
C TYR A 948 36.17 31.66 17.29
N PHE A 949 35.42 32.73 16.98
CA PHE A 949 35.53 33.42 15.70
C PHE A 949 36.39 34.68 15.85
N LYS A 950 37.51 34.75 15.11
CA LYS A 950 38.44 35.90 15.14
C LYS A 950 38.28 36.87 13.98
N SER A 951 37.78 36.40 12.83
CA SER A 951 37.57 37.22 11.62
C SER A 951 36.60 36.52 10.67
N ILE A 952 35.92 37.27 9.82
CA ILE A 952 35.05 36.76 8.75
C ILE A 952 35.70 37.07 7.40
N THR A 953 35.87 36.05 6.56
CA THR A 953 36.33 36.22 5.18
C THR A 953 35.13 36.11 4.24
N VAL A 954 34.68 37.23 3.71
CA VAL A 954 33.67 37.28 2.64
C VAL A 954 34.41 37.10 1.33
N LYS A 955 33.99 36.11 0.53
CA LYS A 955 34.60 35.78 -0.76
C LYS A 955 33.86 36.43 -1.90
#